data_AF-A0A369GME3-F1
#
_entry.id   AF-A0A369GME3-F1
#
_cell.length_a   1.000
_cell.length_b   1.000
_cell.length_c   1.000
_cell.angle_alpha   90.00
_cell.angle_beta   90.00
_cell.angle_gamma   90.00
#
_symmetry.space_group_name_H-M   'P 1'
#
loop_
_entity.id
_entity.type
_entity.pdbx_description
1 polymer ?
#
loop_
_entity_poly.entity_id
_entity_poly.type
_entity_poly.pdbx_seq_one_letter_code
_entity_poly.pdbx_strand_id
1 'polypeptide(L)'
;MSDAPDMRLGNTFRLLSSATSDNSTARLGRLALAGRRIIETPNYAAVTSRGCVPHLTPDSLSKHTSLGAAYMALEDFVERRDPPIYDTPPGDNGRLHSFTALASDRATILAARRCPPVLAPMGNTRKAVTLFTSTGFSRVTVAEFAEAAKRLRPDVIVALGETLHTSTTPSSKKALNMTQRTEDWLDEFLHHLGGRQGCGDKGISVFAPVLPIDFTLQWSYLNHLEDVTDELSGLAIYDVRILPDLVDYPSLSPLPKLSLDVPKTPHDVLRQVALGVDICTIPFINSASDAGVAFTFAFPPPATGKAEPMGLNMWSPDHAASLKPLLEGCRCYACTQHHRAYLHHLLSAKEMLGWTLLQIHNQHVVGEFFAGVRRSLGQGLAYFEQGIEDFAIVYHAQLPEGSGQRPRARGYHFKSEAGQEKINNSSWTDFAVDLFAPRMQLAAVFSLAVVASASTFQRLGACPSLGCLLPPDRSDFLAGQLFDLRVEVHAPVNGSEAAHGGIPDEAFTVTISAGGAPPRPLGDFFQVKEPHVEKWQFQWYEDLFAVDSQTPSVVNVASKAYRSLAMNEPGTYEVMLSYYGGEETKAQWTVRPRADKKAKNVILFIGDGMTTPMITAARLLAHGSINGKYQSRLKMDEFPVLGHQMTHSIDSYLTDSANSASALYSGHKCTVNAMGIHADSSPDPLDDPKVETIAEIFSRVRRGAWGAVSTAFLADATPIALTGHVRRRFDYATLIDQALNGISKYKWSPHKGPDVFFGGGAEQFYPGFLSYEGKDYYAKFAAKGYSVSLNRTSLLAADTSKRALGVFCQGSMPVWLDRNEYKDNLETFHNDPRGGNGHAGDLPGLKDMTFKAIDVLNKRGGDKGFFLMSEAASIDKQMHNLDYDRALGDLLELDDTVRGTIDKLGKMGILDETLVIVTADHGHGFDVWGSADTKYLEAQQDDRAKRNAIGVYDRSGQAQYSAGQGPNNKYGANSYFPSTWEPRYAIAAGVGAAPDHRENFRVHRSGPRQPAVMVGGEFYANPKDSPAGFVVNGTLPTKEGQGVHSLTDVPIYALGPCQEAFGGTYDNTDVFYKIASCLGLAPESERSRLSQ
;
A
#
# COMPACT_ATOMS: atom_id res chain seq x y z
N MET A 1 -13.93 -60.46 18.14
CA MET A 1 -14.54 -61.33 17.12
C MET A 1 -13.96 -60.94 15.78
N SER A 2 -13.49 -61.95 15.06
CA SER A 2 -12.89 -61.90 13.73
C SER A 2 -13.82 -61.24 12.71
N ASP A 3 -13.28 -60.42 11.81
CA ASP A 3 -13.65 -60.46 10.40
C ASP A 3 -12.51 -59.85 9.56
N ALA A 4 -12.10 -60.62 8.55
CA ALA A 4 -11.09 -60.26 7.56
C ALA A 4 -11.57 -59.08 6.69
N PRO A 5 -10.67 -58.24 6.14
CA PRO A 5 -11.08 -57.15 5.26
C PRO A 5 -11.47 -57.72 3.89
N ASP A 6 -12.77 -57.74 3.62
CA ASP A 6 -13.33 -58.08 2.31
C ASP A 6 -12.86 -57.05 1.27
N MET A 7 -12.08 -57.51 0.29
CA MET A 7 -11.32 -56.70 -0.67
C MET A 7 -12.14 -56.23 -1.89
N ARG A 8 -13.47 -56.06 -1.76
CA ARG A 8 -14.33 -55.48 -2.81
C ARG A 8 -15.50 -54.68 -2.23
N LEU A 9 -15.24 -53.66 -1.42
CA LEU A 9 -16.26 -52.66 -1.09
C LEU A 9 -16.41 -51.68 -2.27
N GLY A 10 -17.53 -51.75 -2.98
CA GLY A 10 -17.97 -50.67 -3.87
C GLY A 10 -18.27 -49.39 -3.08
N ASN A 11 -18.38 -48.25 -3.77
CA ASN A 11 -18.68 -46.96 -3.14
C ASN A 11 -20.03 -47.04 -2.42
N THR A 12 -20.03 -47.10 -1.10
CA THR A 12 -21.22 -47.34 -0.28
C THR A 12 -21.19 -46.50 0.98
N PHE A 13 -22.31 -45.89 1.32
CA PHE A 13 -22.55 -45.30 2.63
C PHE A 13 -23.48 -46.19 3.41
N ARG A 14 -23.05 -46.64 4.59
CA ARG A 14 -23.86 -47.43 5.50
C ARG A 14 -24.17 -46.62 6.74
N LEU A 15 -25.45 -46.33 6.93
CA LEU A 15 -25.94 -45.80 8.20
C LEU A 15 -25.87 -46.90 9.27
N LEU A 16 -25.24 -46.60 10.40
CA LEU A 16 -25.10 -47.53 11.53
C LEU A 16 -26.19 -47.30 12.57
N SER A 17 -26.46 -46.04 12.88
CA SER A 17 -27.51 -45.63 13.82
C SER A 17 -27.88 -44.17 13.57
N SER A 18 -29.15 -43.83 13.73
CA SER A 18 -29.63 -42.44 13.76
C SER A 18 -30.33 -42.16 15.09
N ALA A 19 -30.27 -40.91 15.54
CA ALA A 19 -30.94 -40.45 16.74
C ALA A 19 -32.48 -40.43 16.62
N THR A 20 -33.01 -40.43 15.41
CA THR A 20 -34.43 -40.45 15.10
C THR A 20 -34.73 -41.49 14.00
N SER A 21 -35.99 -41.96 13.90
CA SER A 21 -36.38 -43.00 12.94
C SER A 21 -36.35 -42.55 11.47
N ASP A 22 -36.27 -41.24 11.23
CA ASP A 22 -36.35 -40.55 9.95
C ASP A 22 -34.97 -40.17 9.36
N ASN A 23 -33.86 -40.58 10.01
CA ASN A 23 -32.47 -40.43 9.55
C ASN A 23 -31.99 -38.98 9.28
N SER A 24 -32.75 -37.99 9.74
CA SER A 24 -32.58 -36.56 9.46
C SER A 24 -31.79 -35.78 10.52
N THR A 25 -31.53 -36.40 11.66
CA THR A 25 -30.83 -35.80 12.80
C THR A 25 -29.42 -36.38 12.94
N ALA A 26 -28.73 -36.02 14.02
CA ALA A 26 -27.42 -36.55 14.36
C ALA A 26 -27.32 -38.07 14.19
N ARG A 27 -26.34 -38.54 13.41
CA ARG A 27 -26.28 -39.94 12.98
C ARG A 27 -24.87 -40.45 12.82
N LEU A 28 -24.72 -41.77 13.01
CA LEU A 28 -23.47 -42.50 12.82
C LEU A 28 -23.53 -43.30 11.53
N GLY A 29 -22.48 -43.19 10.72
CA GLY A 29 -22.37 -43.91 9.46
C GLY A 29 -20.94 -44.30 9.12
N ARG A 30 -20.80 -45.02 8.01
CA ARG A 30 -19.53 -45.39 7.41
C ARG A 30 -19.60 -45.15 5.92
N LEU A 31 -18.74 -44.27 5.42
CA LEU A 31 -18.53 -44.05 3.99
C LEU A 31 -17.33 -44.89 3.53
N ALA A 32 -17.59 -45.88 2.68
CA ALA A 32 -16.58 -46.68 2.00
C ALA A 32 -16.50 -46.22 0.54
N LEU A 33 -15.29 -45.90 0.10
CA LEU A 33 -14.97 -45.56 -1.30
C LEU A 33 -13.93 -46.57 -1.79
N ALA A 34 -14.02 -46.95 -3.06
CA ALA A 34 -13.20 -48.01 -3.65
C ALA A 34 -11.71 -47.72 -3.47
N GLY A 35 -10.98 -48.66 -2.85
CA GLY A 35 -9.54 -48.53 -2.61
C GLY A 35 -9.15 -47.49 -1.55
N ARG A 36 -10.12 -46.88 -0.84
CA ARG A 36 -9.87 -45.87 0.20
C ARG A 36 -10.14 -46.42 1.60
N ARG A 37 -9.57 -45.74 2.58
CA ARG A 37 -9.85 -45.98 4.00
C ARG A 37 -11.32 -45.62 4.29
N ILE A 38 -11.99 -46.50 5.04
CA ILE A 38 -13.37 -46.25 5.50
C ILE A 38 -13.38 -45.00 6.38
N ILE A 39 -14.29 -44.07 6.08
CA ILE A 39 -14.53 -42.85 6.85
C ILE A 39 -15.72 -43.10 7.76
N GLU A 40 -15.50 -43.13 9.07
CA GLU A 40 -16.59 -43.15 10.05
C GLU A 40 -17.18 -41.73 10.19
N THR A 41 -18.50 -41.60 10.06
CA THR A 41 -19.22 -40.32 10.10
C THR A 41 -19.97 -40.15 11.44
N PRO A 42 -20.11 -38.92 11.96
CA PRO A 42 -19.64 -37.66 11.37
C PRO A 42 -18.11 -37.53 11.37
N ASN A 43 -17.59 -36.85 10.34
CA ASN A 43 -16.17 -36.56 10.16
C ASN A 43 -15.96 -35.26 9.38
N TYR A 44 -14.72 -34.98 8.99
CA TYR A 44 -14.39 -33.83 8.18
C TYR A 44 -13.51 -34.17 6.98
N ALA A 45 -13.59 -33.31 5.97
CA ALA A 45 -12.66 -33.28 4.84
C ALA A 45 -11.77 -32.03 4.94
N ALA A 46 -10.45 -32.22 4.83
CA ALA A 46 -9.52 -31.09 4.90
C ALA A 46 -9.61 -30.29 3.60
N VAL A 47 -9.80 -28.97 3.71
CA VAL A 47 -9.81 -28.07 2.57
C VAL A 47 -8.38 -27.86 2.09
N THR A 48 -8.14 -28.16 0.82
CA THR A 48 -6.83 -28.02 0.16
C THR A 48 -6.70 -26.70 -0.59
N SER A 49 -5.47 -26.34 -0.91
CA SER A 49 -5.14 -25.37 -1.95
C SER A 49 -4.26 -26.03 -2.98
N ARG A 50 -4.69 -26.00 -4.24
CA ARG A 50 -3.97 -26.64 -5.37
C ARG A 50 -3.65 -28.11 -5.10
N GLY A 51 -4.57 -28.79 -4.41
CA GLY A 51 -4.47 -30.21 -4.08
C GLY A 51 -3.65 -30.54 -2.83
N CYS A 52 -3.03 -29.57 -2.16
CA CYS A 52 -2.29 -29.78 -0.91
C CYS A 52 -3.04 -29.22 0.31
N VAL A 53 -3.08 -29.94 1.42
CA VAL A 53 -3.51 -29.36 2.71
C VAL A 53 -2.48 -28.29 3.10
N PRO A 54 -2.88 -27.04 3.38
CA PRO A 54 -1.92 -25.98 3.71
C PRO A 54 -0.92 -26.40 4.79
N HIS A 55 0.35 -26.04 4.61
CA HIS A 55 1.50 -26.36 5.48
C HIS A 55 1.90 -27.83 5.62
N LEU A 56 1.15 -28.77 5.05
CA LEU A 56 1.47 -30.20 5.09
C LEU A 56 1.91 -30.68 3.71
N THR A 57 3.10 -31.26 3.66
CA THR A 57 3.47 -32.11 2.52
C THR A 57 2.64 -33.40 2.56
N PRO A 58 2.43 -34.07 1.43
CA PRO A 58 1.72 -35.36 1.42
C PRO A 58 2.34 -36.41 2.34
N ASP A 59 3.67 -36.41 2.47
CA ASP A 59 4.39 -37.29 3.40
C ASP A 59 4.07 -36.97 4.86
N SER A 60 4.11 -35.68 5.25
CA SER A 60 3.78 -35.24 6.61
C SER A 60 2.32 -35.51 6.94
N LEU A 61 1.41 -35.29 5.99
CA LEU A 61 -0.01 -35.60 6.11
C LEU A 61 -0.21 -37.10 6.39
N SER A 62 0.45 -37.96 5.61
CA SER A 62 0.36 -39.42 5.71
C SER A 62 0.94 -39.95 7.02
N LYS A 63 2.08 -39.39 7.46
CA LYS A 63 2.79 -39.83 8.67
C LYS A 63 2.15 -39.35 9.96
N HIS A 64 1.59 -38.15 9.98
CA HIS A 64 1.25 -37.47 11.25
C HIS A 64 -0.23 -37.11 11.41
N THR A 65 -1.09 -37.41 10.43
CA THR A 65 -2.52 -37.10 10.52
C THR A 65 -3.41 -38.32 10.23
N SER A 66 -4.61 -38.32 10.80
CA SER A 66 -5.64 -39.35 10.59
C SER A 66 -6.67 -38.97 9.53
N LEU A 67 -6.38 -37.97 8.70
CA LEU A 67 -7.33 -37.38 7.76
C LEU A 67 -7.96 -38.44 6.84
N GLY A 68 -9.29 -38.51 6.72
CA GLY A 68 -9.95 -39.48 5.84
C GLY A 68 -10.11 -39.02 4.39
N ALA A 69 -10.32 -37.71 4.20
CA ALA A 69 -10.61 -37.12 2.89
C ALA A 69 -10.04 -35.71 2.74
N ALA A 70 -9.74 -35.33 1.50
CA ALA A 70 -9.30 -34.00 1.12
C ALA A 70 -10.25 -33.38 0.09
N TYR A 71 -10.73 -32.16 0.38
CA TYR A 71 -11.57 -31.37 -0.52
C TYR A 71 -10.70 -30.49 -1.41
N MET A 72 -10.97 -30.54 -2.72
CA MET A 72 -10.23 -29.86 -3.77
C MET A 72 -11.20 -29.10 -4.68
N ALA A 73 -10.76 -27.97 -5.20
CA ALA A 73 -11.53 -27.16 -6.14
C ALA A 73 -10.93 -27.25 -7.54
N LEU A 74 -11.77 -27.44 -8.57
CA LEU A 74 -11.33 -27.48 -9.95
C LEU A 74 -10.67 -26.16 -10.36
N GLU A 75 -11.15 -25.02 -9.85
CA GLU A 75 -10.59 -23.69 -10.14
C GLU A 75 -9.09 -23.55 -9.82
N ASP A 76 -8.55 -24.42 -8.95
CA ASP A 76 -7.11 -24.46 -8.66
C ASP A 76 -6.27 -25.09 -9.80
N PHE A 77 -6.91 -25.77 -10.75
CA PHE A 77 -6.24 -26.61 -11.76
C PHE A 77 -6.57 -26.26 -13.22
N VAL A 78 -7.40 -25.24 -13.48
CA VAL A 78 -7.88 -24.91 -14.84
C VAL A 78 -7.38 -23.55 -15.32
N GLU A 79 -6.05 -23.34 -15.28
CA GLU A 79 -5.42 -22.06 -15.64
C GLU A 79 -5.35 -21.75 -17.15
N ARG A 80 -5.63 -22.74 -18.00
CA ARG A 80 -5.64 -22.65 -19.47
C ARG A 80 -6.48 -23.78 -20.05
N ARG A 81 -6.66 -23.78 -21.37
CA ARG A 81 -7.49 -24.78 -22.09
C ARG A 81 -7.07 -26.23 -21.79
N ASP A 82 -5.77 -26.50 -21.77
CA ASP A 82 -5.19 -27.82 -21.47
C ASP A 82 -4.19 -27.68 -20.30
N PRO A 83 -4.66 -27.75 -19.05
CA PRO A 83 -3.80 -27.66 -17.88
C PRO A 83 -2.96 -28.94 -17.67
N PRO A 84 -1.74 -28.84 -17.09
CA PRO A 84 -0.82 -29.98 -16.90
C PRO A 84 -1.41 -31.16 -16.12
N ILE A 85 -2.42 -30.92 -15.27
CA ILE A 85 -3.09 -31.97 -14.52
C ILE A 85 -3.77 -32.99 -15.45
N TYR A 86 -4.22 -32.56 -16.64
CA TYR A 86 -4.82 -33.45 -17.63
C TYR A 86 -3.78 -34.26 -18.40
N ASP A 87 -2.52 -33.84 -18.42
CA ASP A 87 -1.43 -34.57 -19.08
C ASP A 87 -0.65 -35.47 -18.12
N THR A 88 -0.97 -35.38 -16.82
CA THR A 88 -0.32 -36.21 -15.80
C THR A 88 -0.58 -37.69 -16.10
N PRO A 89 0.48 -38.53 -16.15
CA PRO A 89 0.32 -39.95 -16.33
C PRO A 89 -0.65 -40.49 -15.27
N PRO A 90 -1.72 -41.20 -15.66
CA PRO A 90 -2.62 -41.80 -14.69
C PRO A 90 -1.84 -42.87 -13.92
N GLY A 91 -1.58 -42.63 -12.63
CA GLY A 91 -1.18 -43.70 -11.72
C GLY A 91 -2.37 -44.60 -11.39
N ASP A 92 -2.10 -45.66 -10.62
CA ASP A 92 -3.08 -46.72 -10.30
C ASP A 92 -4.38 -46.18 -9.64
N ASN A 93 -4.31 -45.01 -9.00
CA ASN A 93 -5.42 -44.40 -8.25
C ASN A 93 -6.09 -43.21 -8.97
N GLY A 94 -5.78 -42.98 -10.25
CA GLY A 94 -6.31 -41.85 -11.02
C GLY A 94 -5.39 -40.63 -11.07
N ARG A 95 -5.68 -39.70 -11.99
CA ARG A 95 -4.79 -38.56 -12.26
C ARG A 95 -4.78 -37.54 -11.12
N LEU A 96 -5.91 -37.30 -10.46
CA LEU A 96 -5.98 -36.35 -9.36
C LEU A 96 -5.10 -36.79 -8.17
N HIS A 97 -5.18 -38.06 -7.80
CA HIS A 97 -4.29 -38.68 -6.80
C HIS A 97 -2.83 -38.56 -7.20
N SER A 98 -2.51 -38.94 -8.44
CA SER A 98 -1.14 -38.92 -8.95
C SER A 98 -0.54 -37.51 -8.99
N PHE A 99 -1.33 -36.52 -9.42
CA PHE A 99 -0.90 -35.14 -9.53
C PHE A 99 -0.69 -34.48 -8.16
N THR A 100 -1.57 -34.75 -7.21
CA THR A 100 -1.51 -34.16 -5.86
C THR A 100 -0.60 -34.93 -4.91
N ALA A 101 -0.11 -36.11 -5.34
CA ALA A 101 0.62 -37.06 -4.52
C ALA A 101 -0.10 -37.42 -3.21
N LEU A 102 -1.44 -37.32 -3.17
CA LEU A 102 -2.23 -37.71 -2.01
C LEU A 102 -2.11 -39.23 -1.81
N ALA A 103 -1.94 -39.64 -0.55
CA ALA A 103 -1.88 -41.07 -0.24
C ALA A 103 -3.13 -41.80 -0.74
N SER A 104 -2.91 -42.93 -1.39
CA SER A 104 -3.96 -43.68 -2.10
C SER A 104 -5.08 -44.21 -1.19
N ASP A 105 -4.84 -44.28 0.12
CA ASP A 105 -5.83 -44.68 1.11
C ASP A 105 -6.75 -43.51 1.54
N ARG A 106 -6.54 -42.28 1.06
CA ARG A 106 -7.34 -41.09 1.40
C ARG A 106 -8.33 -40.78 0.28
N ALA A 107 -9.52 -40.29 0.59
CA ALA A 107 -10.48 -39.92 -0.43
C ALA A 107 -10.23 -38.50 -1.00
N THR A 108 -10.38 -38.31 -2.31
CA THR A 108 -10.44 -36.98 -2.94
C THR A 108 -11.89 -36.57 -3.21
N ILE A 109 -12.27 -35.39 -2.73
CA ILE A 109 -13.55 -34.74 -3.04
C ILE A 109 -13.24 -33.56 -3.95
N LEU A 110 -13.77 -33.55 -5.18
CA LEU A 110 -13.60 -32.46 -6.14
C LEU A 110 -14.92 -31.68 -6.29
N ALA A 111 -14.85 -30.36 -6.23
CA ALA A 111 -15.95 -29.46 -6.56
C ALA A 111 -15.47 -28.38 -7.53
N ALA A 112 -16.37 -27.58 -8.10
CA ALA A 112 -15.95 -26.53 -9.04
C ALA A 112 -15.20 -25.36 -8.36
N ARG A 113 -15.62 -24.95 -7.17
CA ARG A 113 -15.11 -23.78 -6.42
C ARG A 113 -14.44 -24.18 -5.11
N ARG A 114 -13.63 -23.29 -4.54
CA ARG A 114 -13.10 -23.40 -3.17
C ARG A 114 -14.22 -23.32 -2.13
N CYS A 115 -13.89 -23.74 -0.90
CA CYS A 115 -14.77 -23.65 0.26
C CYS A 115 -14.04 -22.88 1.39
N PRO A 116 -14.35 -21.60 1.64
CA PRO A 116 -15.41 -20.79 1.00
C PRO A 116 -15.07 -20.40 -0.46
N PRO A 117 -16.09 -20.15 -1.29
CA PRO A 117 -15.91 -19.75 -2.69
C PRO A 117 -15.41 -18.30 -2.82
N VAL A 118 -14.66 -18.01 -3.88
CA VAL A 118 -14.24 -16.65 -4.22
C VAL A 118 -15.36 -15.94 -5.01
N LEU A 119 -15.71 -14.72 -4.56
CA LEU A 119 -16.68 -13.86 -5.20
C LEU A 119 -16.27 -13.51 -6.64
N ALA A 120 -17.14 -13.80 -7.62
CA ALA A 120 -16.88 -13.47 -9.02
C ALA A 120 -17.57 -12.16 -9.42
N PRO A 121 -16.89 -11.22 -10.12
CA PRO A 121 -17.49 -9.98 -10.61
C PRO A 121 -18.50 -10.25 -11.74
N MET A 122 -18.37 -11.39 -12.44
CA MET A 122 -19.26 -11.82 -13.50
C MET A 122 -20.15 -12.98 -13.01
N GLY A 123 -21.46 -12.86 -13.17
CA GLY A 123 -22.41 -13.91 -12.82
C GLY A 123 -22.28 -15.17 -13.69
N ASN A 124 -22.84 -16.28 -13.20
CA ASN A 124 -22.97 -17.52 -13.94
C ASN A 124 -23.99 -17.39 -15.09
N THR A 125 -23.82 -18.18 -16.14
CA THR A 125 -24.70 -18.20 -17.32
C THR A 125 -25.54 -19.47 -17.33
N ARG A 126 -26.48 -19.64 -18.29
CA ARG A 126 -27.25 -20.90 -18.38
C ARG A 126 -26.38 -22.15 -18.65
N LYS A 127 -25.20 -22.01 -19.24
CA LYS A 127 -24.36 -23.15 -19.67
C LYS A 127 -23.02 -23.26 -18.95
N ALA A 128 -22.67 -22.29 -18.12
CA ALA A 128 -21.33 -22.19 -17.56
C ALA A 128 -21.30 -21.46 -16.21
N VAL A 129 -20.41 -21.93 -15.34
CA VAL A 129 -20.05 -21.34 -14.06
C VAL A 129 -18.79 -20.46 -14.21
N THR A 130 -18.73 -19.32 -13.54
CA THR A 130 -17.55 -18.43 -13.56
C THR A 130 -16.63 -18.73 -12.38
N LEU A 131 -15.42 -19.25 -12.63
CA LEU A 131 -14.44 -19.68 -11.63
C LEU A 131 -13.29 -18.69 -11.49
N PHE A 132 -12.65 -18.64 -10.31
CA PHE A 132 -11.42 -17.86 -10.09
C PHE A 132 -10.18 -18.75 -10.25
N THR A 133 -9.54 -18.66 -11.42
CA THR A 133 -8.36 -19.45 -11.77
C THR A 133 -7.07 -18.69 -11.46
N SER A 134 -5.90 -19.32 -11.56
CA SER A 134 -4.63 -18.62 -11.35
C SER A 134 -4.31 -17.52 -12.37
N THR A 135 -5.05 -17.46 -13.49
CA THR A 135 -4.94 -16.42 -14.52
C THR A 135 -6.11 -15.43 -14.49
N GLY A 136 -6.95 -15.47 -13.45
CA GLY A 136 -8.13 -14.62 -13.29
C GLY A 136 -9.44 -15.37 -13.52
N PHE A 137 -10.51 -14.64 -13.84
CA PHE A 137 -11.84 -15.24 -13.99
C PHE A 137 -12.02 -15.92 -15.34
N SER A 138 -12.43 -17.20 -15.30
CA SER A 138 -12.73 -18.00 -16.49
C SER A 138 -14.08 -18.68 -16.37
N ARG A 139 -14.74 -18.95 -17.50
CA ARG A 139 -16.00 -19.68 -17.54
C ARG A 139 -15.74 -21.14 -17.85
N VAL A 140 -16.38 -22.04 -17.10
CA VAL A 140 -16.34 -23.50 -17.32
C VAL A 140 -17.75 -23.98 -17.57
N THR A 141 -17.96 -24.64 -18.71
CA THR A 141 -19.23 -25.24 -19.09
C THR A 141 -19.50 -26.56 -18.35
N VAL A 142 -20.75 -27.01 -18.32
CA VAL A 142 -21.12 -28.31 -17.73
C VAL A 142 -20.37 -29.46 -18.41
N ALA A 143 -20.28 -29.44 -19.74
CA ALA A 143 -19.53 -30.42 -20.52
C ALA A 143 -18.02 -30.43 -20.19
N GLU A 144 -17.40 -29.26 -20.07
CA GLU A 144 -15.98 -29.14 -19.66
C GLU A 144 -15.77 -29.64 -18.23
N PHE A 145 -16.70 -29.36 -17.31
CA PHE A 145 -16.65 -29.86 -15.94
C PHE A 145 -16.78 -31.39 -15.87
N ALA A 146 -17.68 -31.98 -16.65
CA ALA A 146 -17.83 -33.43 -16.77
C ALA A 146 -16.59 -34.09 -17.38
N GLU A 147 -15.99 -33.48 -18.41
CA GLU A 147 -14.75 -33.96 -19.01
C GLU A 147 -13.57 -33.88 -18.03
N ALA A 148 -13.48 -32.80 -17.26
CA ALA A 148 -12.51 -32.69 -16.17
C ALA A 148 -12.69 -33.82 -15.15
N ALA A 149 -13.91 -34.12 -14.71
CA ALA A 149 -14.18 -35.22 -13.79
C ALA A 149 -13.75 -36.58 -14.36
N LYS A 150 -14.02 -36.85 -15.64
CA LYS A 150 -13.59 -38.08 -16.32
C LYS A 150 -12.08 -38.22 -16.41
N ARG A 151 -11.37 -37.13 -16.71
CA ARG A 151 -9.91 -37.12 -16.84
C ARG A 151 -9.23 -37.24 -15.48
N LEU A 152 -9.71 -36.49 -14.49
CA LEU A 152 -9.11 -36.41 -13.16
C LEU A 152 -9.40 -37.65 -12.30
N ARG A 153 -10.58 -38.27 -12.48
CA ARG A 153 -11.08 -39.41 -11.70
C ARG A 153 -11.03 -39.17 -10.18
N PRO A 154 -11.74 -38.16 -9.64
CA PRO A 154 -11.88 -38.00 -8.20
C PRO A 154 -12.77 -39.11 -7.61
N ASP A 155 -12.54 -39.47 -6.35
CA ASP A 155 -13.41 -40.44 -5.63
C ASP A 155 -14.83 -39.90 -5.43
N VAL A 156 -14.97 -38.61 -5.12
CA VAL A 156 -16.25 -37.88 -5.02
C VAL A 156 -16.20 -36.63 -5.87
N ILE A 157 -17.26 -36.36 -6.65
CA ILE A 157 -17.44 -35.14 -7.42
C ILE A 157 -18.74 -34.44 -6.98
N VAL A 158 -18.66 -33.15 -6.66
CA VAL A 158 -19.83 -32.31 -6.39
C VAL A 158 -20.29 -31.68 -7.70
N ALA A 159 -21.53 -31.96 -8.11
CA ALA A 159 -22.10 -31.38 -9.33
C ALA A 159 -22.27 -29.85 -9.21
N LEU A 160 -22.41 -29.16 -10.35
CA LEU A 160 -22.50 -27.71 -10.39
C LEU A 160 -23.81 -27.22 -9.75
N GLY A 161 -23.69 -26.34 -8.76
CA GLY A 161 -24.81 -25.65 -8.13
C GLY A 161 -24.76 -24.14 -8.37
N GLU A 162 -25.89 -23.52 -8.66
CA GLU A 162 -26.01 -22.08 -8.74
C GLU A 162 -26.17 -21.48 -7.35
N THR A 163 -25.10 -20.89 -6.81
CA THR A 163 -25.09 -20.29 -5.47
C THR A 163 -24.87 -18.79 -5.55
N LEU A 164 -25.63 -18.02 -4.76
CA LEU A 164 -25.35 -16.60 -4.59
C LEU A 164 -24.28 -16.39 -3.55
N HIS A 165 -23.26 -15.64 -3.94
CA HIS A 165 -22.10 -15.37 -3.11
C HIS A 165 -22.17 -13.98 -2.46
N THR A 166 -23.29 -13.28 -2.60
CA THR A 166 -23.58 -12.00 -1.96
C THR A 166 -24.30 -12.23 -0.62
N SER A 167 -24.09 -11.34 0.36
CA SER A 167 -24.80 -11.36 1.65
C SER A 167 -26.30 -11.05 1.56
N THR A 168 -26.80 -10.80 0.35
CA THR A 168 -28.21 -10.51 0.06
C THR A 168 -28.97 -11.76 -0.33
N THR A 169 -30.09 -12.02 0.35
CA THR A 169 -31.05 -13.07 -0.02
C THR A 169 -31.51 -12.86 -1.47
N PRO A 170 -31.52 -13.90 -2.33
CA PRO A 170 -32.09 -13.79 -3.67
C PRO A 170 -33.54 -13.31 -3.62
N SER A 171 -33.95 -12.52 -4.62
CA SER A 171 -35.37 -12.37 -4.90
C SER A 171 -35.97 -13.73 -5.31
N SER A 172 -37.25 -13.97 -5.01
CA SER A 172 -37.89 -15.27 -5.30
C SER A 172 -37.76 -15.69 -6.77
N LYS A 173 -37.89 -14.73 -7.71
CA LYS A 173 -37.68 -14.98 -9.14
C LYS A 173 -36.24 -15.43 -9.44
N LYS A 174 -35.25 -14.86 -8.74
CA LYS A 174 -33.84 -15.23 -8.91
C LYS A 174 -33.58 -16.62 -8.32
N ALA A 175 -34.08 -16.89 -7.11
CA ALA A 175 -33.97 -18.20 -6.47
C ALA A 175 -34.54 -19.33 -7.35
N LEU A 176 -35.75 -19.16 -7.91
CA LEU A 176 -36.34 -20.13 -8.83
C LEU A 176 -35.48 -20.40 -10.08
N ASN A 177 -34.86 -19.35 -10.65
CA ASN A 177 -33.94 -19.52 -11.77
C ASN A 177 -32.64 -20.24 -11.38
N MET A 178 -32.19 -20.11 -10.12
CA MET A 178 -31.02 -20.82 -9.60
C MET A 178 -31.34 -22.31 -9.45
N THR A 179 -32.51 -22.62 -8.90
CA THR A 179 -33.04 -23.98 -8.79
C THR A 179 -33.11 -24.66 -10.16
N GLN A 180 -33.82 -24.04 -11.13
CA GLN A 180 -33.96 -24.60 -12.47
C GLN A 180 -32.61 -24.82 -13.16
N ARG A 181 -31.69 -23.86 -13.05
CA ARG A 181 -30.37 -24.00 -13.66
C ARG A 181 -29.55 -25.12 -13.04
N THR A 182 -29.67 -25.31 -11.73
CA THR A 182 -28.97 -26.38 -11.01
C THR A 182 -29.53 -27.75 -11.39
N GLU A 183 -30.85 -27.85 -11.59
CA GLU A 183 -31.52 -29.02 -12.17
C GLU A 183 -30.98 -29.32 -13.59
N ASP A 184 -31.06 -28.34 -14.50
CA ASP A 184 -30.58 -28.46 -15.88
C ASP A 184 -29.09 -28.89 -15.93
N TRP A 185 -28.26 -28.30 -15.06
CA TRP A 185 -26.84 -28.61 -14.97
C TRP A 185 -26.57 -30.00 -14.43
N LEU A 186 -27.35 -30.48 -13.46
CA LEU A 186 -27.22 -31.83 -12.91
C LEU A 186 -27.52 -32.87 -13.99
N ASP A 187 -28.61 -32.69 -14.74
CA ASP A 187 -29.02 -33.62 -15.79
C ASP A 187 -28.00 -33.68 -16.93
N GLU A 188 -27.53 -32.51 -17.40
CA GLU A 188 -26.49 -32.43 -18.43
C GLU A 188 -25.18 -33.07 -17.92
N PHE A 189 -24.84 -32.88 -16.65
CA PHE A 189 -23.64 -33.46 -16.04
C PHE A 189 -23.71 -34.99 -15.93
N LEU A 190 -24.82 -35.53 -15.42
CA LEU A 190 -25.06 -36.98 -15.31
C LEU A 190 -25.07 -37.64 -16.70
N HIS A 191 -25.73 -37.01 -17.67
CA HIS A 191 -25.72 -37.45 -19.06
C HIS A 191 -24.30 -37.54 -19.60
N HIS A 192 -23.48 -36.51 -19.41
CA HIS A 192 -22.09 -36.52 -19.86
C HIS A 192 -21.26 -37.60 -19.15
N LEU A 193 -21.49 -37.88 -17.86
CA LEU A 193 -20.77 -38.94 -17.15
C LEU A 193 -21.19 -40.36 -17.54
N GLY A 194 -22.29 -40.52 -18.28
CA GLY A 194 -22.84 -41.83 -18.66
C GLY A 194 -23.68 -42.47 -17.53
N GLY A 195 -24.27 -41.63 -16.68
CA GLY A 195 -25.09 -42.03 -15.53
C GLY A 195 -24.35 -42.91 -14.51
N ARG A 196 -25.11 -43.67 -13.71
CA ARG A 196 -24.57 -44.53 -12.64
C ARG A 196 -23.53 -45.55 -13.15
N GLN A 197 -23.75 -46.15 -14.31
CA GLN A 197 -22.85 -47.15 -14.88
C GLN A 197 -21.51 -46.54 -15.30
N GLY A 198 -21.54 -45.40 -16.01
CA GLY A 198 -20.33 -44.68 -16.41
C GLY A 198 -19.54 -44.09 -15.22
N CYS A 199 -20.22 -43.69 -14.15
CA CYS A 199 -19.61 -43.26 -12.90
C CYS A 199 -18.97 -44.44 -12.15
N GLY A 200 -19.69 -45.56 -12.03
CA GLY A 200 -19.25 -46.78 -11.37
C GLY A 200 -18.02 -47.40 -12.01
N ASP A 201 -17.99 -47.50 -13.35
CA ASP A 201 -16.84 -48.02 -14.11
C ASP A 201 -15.57 -47.17 -13.88
N LYS A 202 -15.73 -45.89 -13.55
CA LYS A 202 -14.64 -44.95 -13.29
C LYS A 202 -14.31 -44.79 -11.81
N GLY A 203 -15.12 -45.34 -10.91
CA GLY A 203 -14.99 -45.23 -9.45
C GLY A 203 -15.37 -43.86 -8.88
N ILE A 204 -16.20 -43.09 -9.58
CA ILE A 204 -16.59 -41.71 -9.21
C ILE A 204 -17.95 -41.74 -8.51
N SER A 205 -18.06 -41.14 -7.32
CA SER A 205 -19.32 -40.91 -6.62
C SER A 205 -19.82 -39.48 -6.80
N VAL A 206 -21.06 -39.31 -7.29
CA VAL A 206 -21.65 -37.99 -7.56
C VAL A 206 -22.46 -37.49 -6.37
N PHE A 207 -22.16 -36.26 -5.93
CA PHE A 207 -22.91 -35.58 -4.87
C PHE A 207 -23.71 -34.42 -5.49
N ALA A 208 -25.03 -34.42 -5.29
CA ALA A 208 -25.92 -33.39 -5.82
C ALA A 208 -25.95 -32.14 -4.91
N PRO A 209 -25.88 -30.92 -5.47
CA PRO A 209 -25.84 -29.68 -4.69
C PRO A 209 -27.24 -29.25 -4.20
N VAL A 210 -27.43 -29.13 -2.89
CA VAL A 210 -28.62 -28.51 -2.28
C VAL A 210 -28.33 -27.05 -1.98
N LEU A 211 -29.11 -26.14 -2.57
CA LEU A 211 -28.79 -24.71 -2.67
C LEU A 211 -29.09 -23.94 -1.36
N PRO A 212 -28.42 -22.79 -1.12
CA PRO A 212 -28.63 -21.97 0.07
C PRO A 212 -29.86 -21.05 -0.08
N ILE A 213 -31.02 -21.63 -0.36
CA ILE A 213 -32.29 -20.93 -0.52
C ILE A 213 -33.38 -21.62 0.31
N ASP A 214 -34.48 -20.90 0.55
CA ASP A 214 -35.61 -21.44 1.31
C ASP A 214 -36.19 -22.71 0.65
N PHE A 215 -36.62 -23.67 1.48
CA PHE A 215 -37.25 -24.92 1.04
C PHE A 215 -38.35 -24.68 -0.01
N THR A 216 -39.23 -23.69 0.23
CA THR A 216 -40.38 -23.39 -0.63
C THR A 216 -39.99 -22.98 -2.05
N LEU A 217 -38.73 -22.59 -2.27
CA LEU A 217 -38.18 -22.16 -3.57
C LEU A 217 -37.35 -23.25 -4.27
N GLN A 218 -37.07 -24.37 -3.60
CA GLN A 218 -36.30 -25.49 -4.16
C GLN A 218 -36.96 -26.86 -4.04
N TRP A 219 -38.18 -26.95 -3.48
CA TRP A 219 -38.92 -28.21 -3.36
C TRP A 219 -39.04 -28.99 -4.68
N SER A 220 -39.20 -28.31 -5.82
CA SER A 220 -39.30 -28.96 -7.14
C SER A 220 -38.00 -29.68 -7.52
N TYR A 221 -36.86 -29.06 -7.22
CA TYR A 221 -35.55 -29.65 -7.44
C TYR A 221 -35.28 -30.79 -6.46
N LEU A 222 -35.71 -30.67 -5.20
CA LEU A 222 -35.60 -31.77 -4.25
C LEU A 222 -36.42 -33.00 -4.70
N ASN A 223 -37.61 -32.80 -5.27
CA ASN A 223 -38.37 -33.89 -5.88
C ASN A 223 -37.63 -34.49 -7.08
N HIS A 224 -37.04 -33.65 -7.95
CA HIS A 224 -36.22 -34.12 -9.06
C HIS A 224 -35.03 -34.97 -8.58
N LEU A 225 -34.41 -34.61 -7.45
CA LEU A 225 -33.36 -35.43 -6.86
C LEU A 225 -33.87 -36.82 -6.45
N GLU A 226 -35.12 -36.99 -6.02
CA GLU A 226 -35.71 -38.32 -5.77
C GLU A 226 -35.78 -39.15 -7.06
N ASP A 227 -36.18 -38.52 -8.17
CA ASP A 227 -36.28 -39.17 -9.48
C ASP A 227 -34.92 -39.65 -10.01
N VAL A 228 -33.83 -38.94 -9.68
CA VAL A 228 -32.46 -39.32 -10.09
C VAL A 228 -31.61 -39.91 -8.95
N THR A 229 -32.21 -40.25 -7.80
CA THR A 229 -31.47 -40.71 -6.60
C THR A 229 -30.58 -41.91 -6.88
N ASP A 230 -31.01 -42.81 -7.78
CA ASP A 230 -30.22 -43.99 -8.17
C ASP A 230 -28.89 -43.64 -8.84
N GLU A 231 -28.73 -42.43 -9.37
CA GLU A 231 -27.50 -41.94 -9.98
C GLU A 231 -26.62 -41.16 -9.00
N LEU A 232 -27.13 -40.90 -7.79
CA LEU A 232 -26.47 -40.12 -6.75
C LEU A 232 -25.82 -41.02 -5.70
N SER A 233 -24.72 -40.53 -5.14
CA SER A 233 -23.99 -41.17 -4.04
C SER A 233 -23.99 -40.34 -2.76
N GLY A 234 -24.54 -39.13 -2.79
CA GLY A 234 -24.50 -38.18 -1.68
C GLY A 234 -25.15 -36.84 -2.01
N LEU A 235 -25.25 -35.97 -1.01
CA LEU A 235 -25.72 -34.59 -1.13
C LEU A 235 -24.65 -33.61 -0.65
N ALA A 236 -24.48 -32.52 -1.37
CA ALA A 236 -23.61 -31.40 -1.01
C ALA A 236 -24.49 -30.21 -0.55
N ILE A 237 -24.50 -29.95 0.76
CA ILE A 237 -25.42 -29.03 1.42
C ILE A 237 -24.75 -27.65 1.55
N TYR A 238 -25.25 -26.63 0.85
CA TYR A 238 -24.71 -25.27 0.93
C TYR A 238 -25.30 -24.42 2.06
N ASP A 239 -26.39 -24.86 2.68
CA ASP A 239 -27.00 -24.27 3.86
C ASP A 239 -27.64 -25.36 4.70
N VAL A 240 -27.15 -25.58 5.92
CA VAL A 240 -27.64 -26.70 6.75
C VAL A 240 -29.06 -26.52 7.27
N ARG A 241 -29.64 -25.31 7.15
CA ARG A 241 -31.01 -25.03 7.59
C ARG A 241 -32.06 -25.82 6.82
N ILE A 242 -31.72 -26.34 5.64
CA ILE A 242 -32.59 -27.20 4.82
C ILE A 242 -32.69 -28.64 5.35
N LEU A 243 -31.75 -29.08 6.20
CA LEU A 243 -31.65 -30.48 6.62
C LEU A 243 -32.90 -30.99 7.36
N PRO A 244 -33.56 -30.21 8.24
CA PRO A 244 -34.84 -30.60 8.82
C PRO A 244 -35.96 -30.80 7.80
N ASP A 245 -35.94 -30.07 6.68
CA ASP A 245 -36.96 -30.20 5.63
C ASP A 245 -36.68 -31.43 4.72
N LEU A 246 -35.43 -31.91 4.66
CA LEU A 246 -35.08 -33.13 3.93
C LEU A 246 -35.58 -34.42 4.59
N VAL A 247 -36.18 -34.34 5.79
CA VAL A 247 -36.89 -35.46 6.44
C VAL A 247 -37.96 -36.03 5.51
N ASP A 248 -38.66 -35.16 4.80
CA ASP A 248 -39.82 -35.51 3.98
C ASP A 248 -39.44 -36.25 2.68
N TYR A 249 -38.14 -36.47 2.46
CA TYR A 249 -37.56 -37.07 1.26
C TYR A 249 -36.86 -38.41 1.61
N PRO A 250 -37.60 -39.53 1.71
CA PRO A 250 -37.08 -40.79 2.22
C PRO A 250 -36.01 -41.43 1.32
N SER A 251 -35.99 -41.09 0.03
CA SER A 251 -34.95 -41.56 -0.91
C SER A 251 -33.62 -40.81 -0.72
N LEU A 252 -33.68 -39.52 -0.35
CA LEU A 252 -32.53 -38.66 -0.14
C LEU A 252 -31.96 -38.75 1.27
N SER A 253 -32.80 -39.01 2.27
CA SER A 253 -32.40 -39.06 3.67
C SER A 253 -31.23 -40.03 3.93
N PRO A 254 -31.18 -41.25 3.38
CA PRO A 254 -30.08 -42.19 3.59
C PRO A 254 -28.74 -41.77 2.97
N LEU A 255 -28.73 -40.83 2.01
CA LEU A 255 -27.51 -40.42 1.33
C LEU A 255 -26.58 -39.64 2.27
N PRO A 256 -25.25 -39.81 2.17
CA PRO A 256 -24.30 -39.05 2.97
C PRO A 256 -24.37 -37.55 2.65
N LYS A 257 -24.37 -36.71 3.69
CA LYS A 257 -24.48 -35.25 3.61
C LYS A 257 -23.12 -34.61 3.83
N LEU A 258 -22.53 -34.07 2.76
CA LEU A 258 -21.34 -33.22 2.78
C LEU A 258 -21.77 -31.77 2.98
N SER A 259 -21.44 -31.16 4.11
CA SER A 259 -21.66 -29.74 4.35
C SER A 259 -20.61 -28.90 3.63
N LEU A 260 -21.07 -27.98 2.79
CA LEU A 260 -20.33 -26.86 2.21
C LEU A 260 -20.75 -25.52 2.82
N ASP A 261 -21.69 -25.53 3.77
CA ASP A 261 -22.01 -24.42 4.65
C ASP A 261 -20.87 -24.26 5.67
N VAL A 262 -20.13 -23.16 5.58
CA VAL A 262 -18.82 -23.02 6.20
C VAL A 262 -18.96 -22.75 7.71
N PRO A 263 -18.64 -23.74 8.59
CA PRO A 263 -18.65 -23.49 10.03
C PRO A 263 -17.52 -22.52 10.39
N LYS A 264 -17.74 -21.63 11.36
CA LYS A 264 -16.72 -20.71 11.87
C LYS A 264 -16.07 -21.24 13.14
N THR A 265 -16.74 -22.14 13.85
CA THR A 265 -16.33 -22.65 15.16
C THR A 265 -16.70 -24.12 15.34
N PRO A 266 -16.09 -24.83 16.31
CA PRO A 266 -16.53 -26.17 16.73
C PRO A 266 -18.00 -26.23 17.17
N HIS A 267 -18.55 -25.15 17.74
CA HIS A 267 -19.98 -25.06 18.08
C HIS A 267 -20.85 -25.15 16.82
N ASP A 268 -20.46 -24.47 15.74
CA ASP A 268 -21.16 -24.58 14.46
C ASP A 268 -21.07 -26.01 13.90
N VAL A 269 -19.91 -26.67 14.06
CA VAL A 269 -19.75 -28.07 13.64
C VAL A 269 -20.67 -28.99 14.42
N LEU A 270 -20.76 -28.85 15.75
CA LEU A 270 -21.70 -29.63 16.58
C LEU A 270 -23.14 -29.39 16.14
N ARG A 271 -23.51 -28.14 15.86
CA ARG A 271 -24.84 -27.79 15.33
C ARG A 271 -25.11 -28.45 13.99
N GLN A 272 -24.16 -28.41 13.05
CA GLN A 272 -24.31 -29.06 11.75
C GLN A 272 -24.45 -30.57 11.88
N VAL A 273 -23.64 -31.20 12.76
CA VAL A 273 -23.77 -32.63 13.07
C VAL A 273 -25.13 -32.94 13.70
N ALA A 274 -25.62 -32.10 14.61
CA ALA A 274 -26.93 -32.26 15.23
C ALA A 274 -28.07 -32.25 14.19
N LEU A 275 -27.92 -31.45 13.14
CA LEU A 275 -28.82 -31.39 11.98
C LEU A 275 -28.62 -32.53 10.97
N GLY A 276 -27.71 -33.48 11.23
CA GLY A 276 -27.53 -34.68 10.39
C GLY A 276 -26.45 -34.58 9.30
N VAL A 277 -25.50 -33.65 9.41
CA VAL A 277 -24.32 -33.62 8.53
C VAL A 277 -23.37 -34.79 8.83
N ASP A 278 -22.90 -35.48 7.78
CA ASP A 278 -21.96 -36.60 7.89
C ASP A 278 -20.50 -36.19 7.68
N ILE A 279 -20.24 -35.25 6.76
CA ILE A 279 -18.89 -34.76 6.47
C ILE A 279 -18.92 -33.23 6.44
N CYS A 280 -18.11 -32.58 7.27
CA CYS A 280 -17.95 -31.13 7.24
C CYS A 280 -16.69 -30.73 6.46
N THR A 281 -16.76 -29.68 5.64
CA THR A 281 -15.56 -28.93 5.27
C THR A 281 -15.23 -27.94 6.39
N ILE A 282 -13.98 -27.95 6.85
CA ILE A 282 -13.59 -27.13 8.03
C ILE A 282 -12.42 -26.21 7.66
N PRO A 283 -12.70 -25.08 6.98
CA PRO A 283 -11.65 -24.15 6.56
C PRO A 283 -11.02 -23.41 7.74
N PHE A 284 -11.72 -23.29 8.89
CA PHE A 284 -11.15 -22.62 10.06
C PHE A 284 -9.91 -23.31 10.64
N ILE A 285 -9.65 -24.59 10.31
CA ILE A 285 -8.40 -25.27 10.69
C ILE A 285 -7.21 -24.54 10.07
N ASN A 286 -7.31 -24.21 8.78
CA ASN A 286 -6.26 -23.51 8.04
C ASN A 286 -6.10 -22.08 8.60
N SER A 287 -7.21 -21.35 8.76
CA SER A 287 -7.20 -20.00 9.30
C SER A 287 -6.61 -19.92 10.72
N ALA A 288 -6.93 -20.90 11.58
CA ALA A 288 -6.40 -20.97 12.94
C ALA A 288 -4.89 -21.25 12.96
N SER A 289 -4.42 -22.21 12.16
CA SER A 289 -2.99 -22.47 12.03
C SER A 289 -2.24 -21.27 11.45
N ASP A 290 -2.77 -20.62 10.41
CA ASP A 290 -2.21 -19.40 9.83
C ASP A 290 -2.10 -18.27 10.85
N ALA A 291 -3.12 -18.13 11.72
CA ALA A 291 -3.14 -17.15 12.82
C ALA A 291 -2.25 -17.54 14.02
N GLY A 292 -1.65 -18.74 14.02
CA GLY A 292 -0.83 -19.24 15.12
C GLY A 292 -1.62 -19.73 16.33
N VAL A 293 -2.83 -20.24 16.13
CA VAL A 293 -3.69 -20.77 17.21
C VAL A 293 -3.55 -22.29 17.27
N ALA A 294 -3.20 -22.83 18.43
CA ALA A 294 -3.19 -24.26 18.70
C ALA A 294 -4.50 -24.67 19.40
N PHE A 295 -5.30 -25.56 18.82
CA PHE A 295 -6.58 -25.96 19.41
C PHE A 295 -6.42 -26.72 20.73
N THR A 296 -7.35 -26.50 21.66
CA THR A 296 -7.37 -27.13 22.99
C THR A 296 -8.72 -27.76 23.36
N PHE A 297 -9.71 -27.71 22.47
CA PHE A 297 -11.01 -28.30 22.73
C PHE A 297 -11.00 -29.82 22.57
N ALA A 298 -11.88 -30.49 23.32
CA ALA A 298 -12.19 -31.90 23.18
C ALA A 298 -13.69 -32.12 23.30
N PHE A 299 -14.17 -33.28 22.84
CA PHE A 299 -15.56 -33.67 22.98
C PHE A 299 -15.66 -35.12 23.51
N PRO A 300 -16.50 -35.40 24.53
CA PRO A 300 -17.12 -34.44 25.45
C PRO A 300 -16.09 -33.49 26.09
N PRO A 301 -16.50 -32.28 26.51
CA PRO A 301 -15.60 -31.37 27.21
C PRO A 301 -15.18 -31.95 28.57
N PRO A 302 -14.01 -31.56 29.11
CA PRO A 302 -13.63 -31.93 30.47
C PRO A 302 -14.56 -31.25 31.48
N ALA A 303 -14.81 -31.91 32.62
CA ALA A 303 -15.64 -31.36 33.70
C ALA A 303 -14.90 -30.22 34.44
N THR A 304 -15.03 -29.00 33.92
CA THR A 304 -14.43 -27.78 34.51
C THR A 304 -15.53 -26.79 34.91
N GLY A 305 -15.32 -26.05 36.01
CA GLY A 305 -16.30 -25.09 36.54
C GLY A 305 -16.22 -23.68 35.95
N LYS A 306 -15.38 -23.46 34.93
CA LYS A 306 -15.17 -22.15 34.29
C LYS A 306 -15.00 -22.31 32.78
N ALA A 307 -15.56 -21.37 32.03
CA ALA A 307 -15.46 -21.35 30.57
C ALA A 307 -14.02 -21.05 30.10
N GLU A 308 -13.48 -21.93 29.25
CA GLU A 308 -12.13 -21.94 28.70
C GLU A 308 -12.10 -21.59 27.20
N PRO A 309 -10.99 -21.04 26.70
CA PRO A 309 -10.82 -20.82 25.26
C PRO A 309 -10.62 -22.14 24.50
N MET A 310 -11.14 -22.21 23.27
CA MET A 310 -11.01 -23.36 22.35
C MET A 310 -9.60 -23.50 21.72
N GLY A 311 -8.68 -22.59 22.02
CA GLY A 311 -7.31 -22.67 21.56
C GLY A 311 -6.38 -21.75 22.33
N LEU A 312 -5.10 -21.89 22.07
CA LEU A 312 -4.03 -21.07 22.62
C LEU A 312 -3.44 -20.23 21.51
N ASN A 313 -3.31 -18.92 21.76
CA ASN A 313 -2.54 -18.04 20.89
C ASN A 313 -1.04 -18.32 21.09
N MET A 314 -0.42 -19.05 20.16
CA MET A 314 0.99 -19.44 20.25
C MET A 314 1.96 -18.27 20.10
N TRP A 315 1.49 -17.09 19.72
CA TRP A 315 2.24 -15.83 19.74
C TRP A 315 2.31 -15.17 21.12
N SER A 316 1.54 -15.65 22.11
CA SER A 316 1.60 -15.08 23.46
C SER A 316 3.03 -15.21 24.03
N PRO A 317 3.62 -14.12 24.56
CA PRO A 317 4.90 -14.16 25.26
C PRO A 317 4.93 -15.17 26.42
N ASP A 318 3.77 -15.54 26.98
CA ASP A 318 3.65 -16.57 28.02
C ASP A 318 4.17 -17.94 27.58
N HIS A 319 4.27 -18.15 26.26
CA HIS A 319 4.79 -19.38 25.68
C HIS A 319 6.28 -19.35 25.41
N ALA A 320 6.94 -18.17 25.43
CA ALA A 320 8.35 -18.01 25.06
C ALA A 320 9.33 -18.88 25.86
N ALA A 321 9.01 -19.16 27.13
CA ALA A 321 9.80 -20.05 28.01
C ALA A 321 9.03 -21.30 28.46
N SER A 322 7.84 -21.57 27.89
CA SER A 322 7.00 -22.69 28.29
C SER A 322 7.48 -24.01 27.69
N LEU A 323 8.04 -24.90 28.52
CA LEU A 323 8.42 -26.26 28.12
C LEU A 323 7.25 -27.26 28.14
N LYS A 324 6.01 -26.77 28.29
CA LYS A 324 4.81 -27.59 28.23
C LYS A 324 4.49 -28.00 26.78
N PRO A 325 3.83 -29.15 26.54
CA PRO A 325 3.25 -29.44 25.23
C PRO A 325 2.15 -28.43 24.86
N LEU A 326 1.75 -28.35 23.58
CA LEU A 326 0.67 -27.45 23.17
C LEU A 326 -0.62 -27.75 23.92
N LEU A 327 -0.98 -29.03 24.01
CA LEU A 327 -2.07 -29.55 24.82
C LEU A 327 -1.53 -30.69 25.70
N GLU A 328 -1.71 -30.57 27.02
CA GLU A 328 -1.29 -31.61 27.96
C GLU A 328 -2.04 -32.93 27.66
N GLY A 329 -1.33 -34.05 27.60
CA GLY A 329 -1.88 -35.35 27.25
C GLY A 329 -2.14 -35.60 25.75
N CYS A 330 -1.93 -34.60 24.89
CA CYS A 330 -2.07 -34.79 23.44
C CYS A 330 -0.96 -35.68 22.87
N ARG A 331 -1.34 -36.64 22.01
CA ARG A 331 -0.42 -37.63 21.42
C ARG A 331 0.05 -37.27 20.02
N CYS A 332 -0.26 -36.07 19.53
CA CYS A 332 0.21 -35.62 18.22
C CYS A 332 1.74 -35.48 18.20
N TYR A 333 2.33 -35.54 17.01
CA TYR A 333 3.77 -35.37 16.84
C TYR A 333 4.27 -34.06 17.45
N ALA A 334 3.53 -32.95 17.27
CA ALA A 334 3.91 -31.65 17.80
C ALA A 334 3.94 -31.61 19.34
N CYS A 335 2.98 -32.24 20.04
CA CYS A 335 2.93 -32.25 21.50
C CYS A 335 3.90 -33.26 22.13
N THR A 336 4.25 -34.33 21.42
CA THR A 336 5.11 -35.39 21.95
C THR A 336 6.60 -35.13 21.73
N GLN A 337 6.94 -34.40 20.66
CA GLN A 337 8.34 -34.12 20.30
C GLN A 337 8.75 -32.68 20.59
N HIS A 338 7.79 -31.78 20.76
CA HIS A 338 8.05 -30.35 20.89
C HIS A 338 7.22 -29.72 22.01
N HIS A 339 7.59 -28.50 22.38
CA HIS A 339 6.95 -27.73 23.44
C HIS A 339 6.58 -26.33 22.95
N ARG A 340 5.75 -25.64 23.74
CA ARG A 340 5.20 -24.31 23.45
C ARG A 340 6.29 -23.28 23.13
N ALA A 341 7.40 -23.26 23.88
CA ALA A 341 8.53 -22.35 23.61
C ALA A 341 9.21 -22.59 22.26
N TYR A 342 9.35 -23.85 21.84
CA TYR A 342 9.93 -24.17 20.54
C TYR A 342 9.01 -23.70 19.42
N LEU A 343 7.70 -23.97 19.54
CA LEU A 343 6.74 -23.54 18.54
C LEU A 343 6.61 -22.01 18.48
N HIS A 344 6.58 -21.34 19.64
CA HIS A 344 6.59 -19.89 19.74
C HIS A 344 7.82 -19.30 19.03
N HIS A 345 9.00 -19.85 19.29
CA HIS A 345 10.23 -19.43 18.63
C HIS A 345 10.16 -19.58 17.11
N LEU A 346 9.69 -20.73 16.59
CA LEU A 346 9.56 -20.96 15.15
C LEU A 346 8.60 -19.96 14.49
N LEU A 347 7.48 -19.64 15.14
CA LEU A 347 6.53 -18.64 14.66
C LEU A 347 7.14 -17.24 14.66
N SER A 348 7.79 -16.84 15.76
CA SER A 348 8.52 -15.56 15.86
C SER A 348 9.62 -15.41 14.82
N ALA A 349 10.35 -16.50 14.53
CA ALA A 349 11.39 -16.55 13.50
C ALA A 349 10.83 -16.64 12.06
N LYS A 350 9.51 -16.77 11.91
CA LYS A 350 8.82 -16.97 10.63
C LYS A 350 9.30 -18.23 9.88
N GLU A 351 9.67 -19.27 10.61
CA GLU A 351 10.08 -20.55 10.04
C GLU A 351 8.86 -21.42 9.69
N MET A 352 8.83 -21.94 8.45
CA MET A 352 7.70 -22.74 7.95
C MET A 352 7.34 -23.95 8.82
N LEU A 353 8.33 -24.53 9.53
CA LEU A 353 8.12 -25.67 10.42
C LEU A 353 7.10 -25.35 11.54
N GLY A 354 7.03 -24.09 12.01
CA GLY A 354 6.07 -23.69 13.03
C GLY A 354 4.61 -23.92 12.59
N TRP A 355 4.28 -23.50 11.37
CA TRP A 355 2.95 -23.73 10.79
C TRP A 355 2.68 -25.19 10.46
N THR A 356 3.70 -25.94 10.03
CA THR A 356 3.57 -27.39 9.84
C THR A 356 3.23 -28.10 11.15
N LEU A 357 3.91 -27.78 12.26
CA LEU A 357 3.63 -28.37 13.58
C LEU A 357 2.24 -27.96 14.11
N LEU A 358 1.84 -26.70 13.94
CA LEU A 358 0.48 -26.23 14.26
C LEU A 358 -0.58 -26.98 13.46
N GLN A 359 -0.37 -27.12 12.15
CA GLN A 359 -1.33 -27.80 11.29
C GLN A 359 -1.42 -29.28 11.65
N ILE A 360 -0.31 -29.97 11.96
CA ILE A 360 -0.33 -31.35 12.48
C ILE A 360 -1.16 -31.43 13.77
N HIS A 361 -0.92 -30.52 14.71
CA HIS A 361 -1.63 -30.48 15.99
C HIS A 361 -3.13 -30.21 15.80
N ASN A 362 -3.50 -29.19 15.04
CA ASN A 362 -4.88 -28.78 14.83
C ASN A 362 -5.69 -29.85 14.07
N GLN A 363 -5.09 -30.50 13.07
CA GLN A 363 -5.70 -31.64 12.38
C GLN A 363 -5.92 -32.81 13.34
N HIS A 364 -4.97 -33.09 14.24
CA HIS A 364 -5.12 -34.13 15.25
C HIS A 364 -6.25 -33.82 16.25
N VAL A 365 -6.31 -32.59 16.78
CA VAL A 365 -7.35 -32.18 17.73
C VAL A 365 -8.74 -32.26 17.11
N VAL A 366 -8.92 -31.81 15.87
CA VAL A 366 -10.21 -31.96 15.17
C VAL A 366 -10.55 -33.43 14.93
N GLY A 367 -9.56 -34.26 14.57
CA GLY A 367 -9.75 -35.71 14.45
C GLY A 367 -10.25 -36.36 15.75
N GLU A 368 -9.63 -36.03 16.89
CA GLU A 368 -10.05 -36.51 18.21
C GLU A 368 -11.39 -35.94 18.65
N PHE A 369 -11.70 -34.69 18.29
CA PHE A 369 -13.01 -34.07 18.50
C PHE A 369 -14.11 -34.85 17.78
N PHE A 370 -13.95 -35.18 16.48
CA PHE A 370 -14.93 -36.00 15.78
C PHE A 370 -15.00 -37.43 16.30
N ALA A 371 -13.87 -38.01 16.74
CA ALA A 371 -13.89 -39.29 17.43
C ALA A 371 -14.70 -39.23 18.73
N GLY A 372 -14.58 -38.12 19.46
CA GLY A 372 -15.39 -37.75 20.60
C GLY A 372 -16.87 -37.68 20.30
N VAL A 373 -17.24 -36.90 19.27
CA VAL A 373 -18.62 -36.76 18.79
C VAL A 373 -19.21 -38.12 18.45
N ARG A 374 -18.46 -38.97 17.73
CA ARG A 374 -18.90 -40.34 17.43
C ARG A 374 -19.10 -41.20 18.67
N ARG A 375 -18.19 -41.12 19.65
CA ARG A 375 -18.33 -41.85 20.93
C ARG A 375 -19.58 -41.41 21.68
N SER A 376 -19.85 -40.10 21.76
CA SER A 376 -21.03 -39.56 22.44
C SER A 376 -22.32 -39.97 21.74
N LEU A 377 -22.39 -39.86 20.41
CA LEU A 377 -23.54 -40.34 19.64
C LEU A 377 -23.78 -41.84 19.83
N GLY A 378 -22.71 -42.63 19.97
CA GLY A 378 -22.80 -44.07 20.27
C GLY A 378 -23.38 -44.38 21.64
N GLN A 379 -23.40 -43.43 22.57
CA GLN A 379 -24.06 -43.54 23.88
C GLN A 379 -25.52 -43.09 23.86
N GLY A 380 -25.97 -42.46 22.78
CA GLY A 380 -27.35 -42.00 22.57
C GLY A 380 -27.45 -40.49 22.36
N LEU A 381 -28.58 -40.07 21.76
CA LEU A 381 -28.81 -38.66 21.40
C LEU A 381 -28.79 -37.73 22.62
N ALA A 382 -29.47 -38.10 23.71
CA ALA A 382 -29.51 -37.29 24.92
C ALA A 382 -28.11 -37.05 25.52
N TYR A 383 -27.21 -38.03 25.41
CA TYR A 383 -25.82 -37.88 25.86
C TYR A 383 -25.03 -36.94 24.95
N PHE A 384 -25.28 -37.00 23.64
CA PHE A 384 -24.69 -36.07 22.67
C PHE A 384 -25.19 -34.64 22.87
N GLU A 385 -26.50 -34.44 23.03
CA GLU A 385 -27.12 -33.13 23.28
C GLU A 385 -26.63 -32.52 24.60
N GLN A 386 -26.59 -33.31 25.68
CA GLN A 386 -25.98 -32.87 26.93
C GLN A 386 -24.51 -32.50 26.74
N GLY A 387 -23.77 -33.29 25.95
CA GLY A 387 -22.39 -32.96 25.59
C GLY A 387 -22.26 -31.64 24.82
N ILE A 388 -23.23 -31.26 23.98
CA ILE A 388 -23.27 -29.95 23.31
C ILE A 388 -23.50 -28.84 24.32
N GLU A 389 -24.47 -29.01 25.24
CA GLU A 389 -24.73 -28.04 26.31
C GLU A 389 -23.50 -27.85 27.20
N ASP A 390 -22.89 -28.95 27.64
CA ASP A 390 -21.66 -28.94 28.43
C ASP A 390 -20.53 -28.27 27.64
N PHE A 391 -20.43 -28.51 26.33
CA PHE A 391 -19.40 -27.91 25.48
C PHE A 391 -19.60 -26.40 25.36
N ALA A 392 -20.85 -25.93 25.29
CA ALA A 392 -21.20 -24.50 25.29
C ALA A 392 -20.94 -23.83 26.65
N ILE A 393 -21.03 -24.57 27.75
CA ILE A 393 -20.69 -24.10 29.11
C ILE A 393 -19.16 -24.03 29.29
N VAL A 394 -18.45 -25.09 28.86
CA VAL A 394 -17.01 -25.25 29.09
C VAL A 394 -16.18 -24.44 28.12
N TYR A 395 -16.60 -24.24 26.87
CA TYR A 395 -15.81 -23.54 25.87
C TYR A 395 -16.46 -22.25 25.38
N HIS A 396 -15.64 -21.20 25.20
CA HIS A 396 -16.09 -19.92 24.65
C HIS A 396 -16.73 -20.11 23.26
N ALA A 397 -17.71 -19.28 22.92
CA ALA A 397 -18.43 -19.41 21.65
C ALA A 397 -17.58 -19.10 20.41
N GLN A 398 -16.50 -18.32 20.57
CA GLN A 398 -15.63 -17.90 19.48
C GLN A 398 -14.25 -18.55 19.60
N LEU A 399 -13.64 -18.87 18.45
CA LEU A 399 -12.23 -19.24 18.42
C LEU A 399 -11.37 -18.03 18.82
N PRO A 400 -10.28 -18.21 19.58
CA PRO A 400 -9.37 -17.12 19.91
C PRO A 400 -8.83 -16.44 18.65
N GLU A 401 -8.74 -15.12 18.66
CA GLU A 401 -7.98 -14.39 17.65
C GLU A 401 -6.49 -14.63 17.88
N GLY A 402 -5.82 -15.24 16.90
CA GLY A 402 -4.36 -15.27 16.86
C GLY A 402 -3.81 -13.90 16.51
N SER A 403 -2.72 -13.48 17.16
CA SER A 403 -2.05 -12.19 16.89
C SER A 403 -1.00 -12.29 15.78
N GLY A 404 -1.01 -13.37 15.00
CA GLY A 404 0.10 -13.76 14.13
C GLY A 404 0.19 -13.04 12.80
N GLN A 405 1.41 -12.62 12.45
CA GLN A 405 1.79 -12.34 11.07
C GLN A 405 1.91 -13.67 10.31
N ARG A 406 0.91 -14.00 9.49
CA ARG A 406 0.88 -15.19 8.62
C ARG A 406 2.21 -15.39 7.85
N PRO A 407 2.59 -16.62 7.51
CA PRO A 407 3.61 -16.83 6.48
C PRO A 407 3.02 -16.32 5.17
N ARG A 408 3.84 -15.77 4.28
CA ARG A 408 3.44 -15.18 2.99
C ARG A 408 2.17 -15.85 2.42
N ALA A 409 1.06 -15.12 2.43
CA ALA A 409 -0.23 -15.48 1.86
C ALA A 409 -0.08 -16.15 0.48
N ARG A 410 -0.59 -17.36 0.37
CA ARG A 410 -0.60 -18.16 -0.86
C ARG A 410 -1.91 -18.01 -1.62
N GLY A 411 -1.98 -18.57 -2.83
CA GLY A 411 -3.11 -18.42 -3.77
C GLY A 411 -4.52 -18.63 -3.20
N TYR A 412 -4.70 -19.42 -2.14
CA TYR A 412 -5.99 -19.65 -1.46
C TYR A 412 -6.46 -18.51 -0.54
N HIS A 413 -5.57 -17.57 -0.18
CA HIS A 413 -5.92 -16.42 0.67
C HIS A 413 -6.44 -15.23 -0.14
N PHE A 414 -6.19 -15.20 -1.44
CA PHE A 414 -6.65 -14.12 -2.31
C PHE A 414 -8.16 -14.24 -2.51
N LYS A 415 -8.88 -13.19 -2.12
CA LYS A 415 -10.26 -12.99 -2.55
C LYS A 415 -10.22 -12.10 -3.81
N SER A 416 -11.37 -11.96 -4.46
CA SER A 416 -11.49 -11.14 -5.66
C SER A 416 -12.49 -10.02 -5.39
N GLU A 417 -12.19 -9.22 -4.37
CA GLU A 417 -12.99 -8.08 -3.96
C GLU A 417 -12.30 -6.79 -4.47
N ALA A 418 -13.07 -5.88 -5.06
CA ALA A 418 -12.54 -4.59 -5.50
C ALA A 418 -12.06 -3.79 -4.28
N GLY A 419 -10.84 -3.24 -4.34
CA GLY A 419 -10.24 -2.52 -3.21
C GLY A 419 -9.63 -3.42 -2.14
N GLN A 420 -9.47 -4.73 -2.39
CA GLN A 420 -8.81 -5.61 -1.44
C GLN A 420 -7.33 -5.26 -1.29
N GLU A 421 -6.93 -4.91 -0.06
CA GLU A 421 -5.54 -4.62 0.29
C GLU A 421 -4.60 -5.81 0.01
N LYS A 422 -3.33 -5.51 -0.23
CA LYS A 422 -2.32 -6.50 -0.56
C LYS A 422 -2.09 -7.45 0.63
N ILE A 423 -2.64 -8.65 0.52
CA ILE A 423 -2.60 -9.70 1.56
C ILE A 423 -1.16 -10.11 1.93
N ASN A 424 -0.26 -10.09 0.95
CA ASN A 424 1.17 -10.21 1.22
C ASN A 424 1.79 -8.84 1.34
N ASN A 425 2.20 -8.50 2.56
CA ASN A 425 3.21 -7.49 2.75
C ASN A 425 4.40 -7.87 1.86
N SER A 426 4.98 -6.87 1.22
CA SER A 426 6.22 -7.02 0.49
C SER A 426 7.24 -7.76 1.37
N SER A 427 8.02 -8.72 0.82
CA SER A 427 9.13 -9.36 1.57
C SER A 427 10.20 -8.34 1.99
N TRP A 428 10.06 -7.12 1.51
CA TRP A 428 10.72 -5.93 1.93
C TRP A 428 9.70 -5.08 2.73
N THR A 429 9.81 -5.04 4.05
CA THR A 429 8.95 -4.25 4.95
C THR A 429 9.65 -2.95 5.35
N ASP A 430 8.97 -1.83 5.12
CA ASP A 430 9.37 -0.55 5.68
C ASP A 430 9.21 -0.49 7.19
N PHE A 431 10.25 0.00 7.86
CA PHE A 431 10.31 0.14 9.31
C PHE A 431 9.37 1.24 9.88
N ALA A 432 8.40 1.71 9.11
CA ALA A 432 7.55 2.84 9.46
C ALA A 432 6.19 2.48 10.07
N VAL A 433 5.66 1.26 9.89
CA VAL A 433 4.23 0.97 10.16
C VAL A 433 4.04 -0.23 11.07
N ASP A 434 4.27 -0.05 12.37
CA ASP A 434 3.84 -1.01 13.40
C ASP A 434 3.49 -0.26 14.71
N LEU A 435 2.64 0.76 14.61
CA LEU A 435 1.87 1.29 15.74
C LEU A 435 0.46 1.57 15.24
N PHE A 436 -0.50 0.72 15.62
CA PHE A 436 -1.93 0.98 15.85
C PHE A 436 -2.88 -0.09 15.29
N ALA A 437 -3.44 -0.87 16.21
CA ALA A 437 -4.86 -1.22 16.20
C ALA A 437 -5.31 -1.62 17.62
N PRO A 438 -6.45 -1.11 18.10
CA PRO A 438 -7.30 -1.92 18.97
C PRO A 438 -8.80 -1.94 18.58
N ARG A 439 -9.46 -3.01 19.07
CA ARG A 439 -10.86 -3.45 18.93
C ARG A 439 -11.88 -2.55 19.66
N MET A 440 -13.17 -2.54 19.25
CA MET A 440 -14.33 -2.56 20.19
C MET A 440 -15.71 -2.86 19.54
N GLN A 441 -16.66 -3.31 20.39
CA GLN A 441 -18.00 -3.88 20.11
C GLN A 441 -19.18 -2.87 20.09
N LEU A 442 -20.20 -3.21 19.27
CA LEU A 442 -21.66 -2.91 19.24
C LEU A 442 -22.35 -1.83 20.12
N ALA A 443 -23.17 -0.97 19.47
CA ALA A 443 -24.56 -0.67 19.86
C ALA A 443 -25.43 -0.06 18.70
N ALA A 444 -26.73 -0.38 18.76
CA ALA A 444 -27.91 -0.19 17.90
C ALA A 444 -28.24 1.15 17.16
N VAL A 445 -28.86 0.98 15.96
CA VAL A 445 -30.00 1.68 15.28
C VAL A 445 -29.96 3.21 15.03
N PHE A 446 -29.92 3.65 13.76
CA PHE A 446 -31.01 4.32 13.02
C PHE A 446 -30.59 4.71 11.60
N SER A 447 -31.53 4.60 10.67
CA SER A 447 -31.46 4.92 9.24
C SER A 447 -31.02 6.35 8.96
N LEU A 448 -30.12 6.56 7.99
CA LEU A 448 -30.14 7.68 7.05
C LEU A 448 -29.11 7.44 5.93
N ALA A 449 -29.54 7.72 4.70
CA ALA A 449 -28.73 7.61 3.50
C ALA A 449 -27.46 8.46 3.61
N VAL A 450 -26.28 7.84 3.54
CA VAL A 450 -25.03 8.58 3.32
C VAL A 450 -24.80 8.61 1.81
N VAL A 451 -25.11 9.76 1.23
CA VAL A 451 -24.63 10.17 -0.09
C VAL A 451 -23.10 10.10 -0.04
N ALA A 452 -22.48 9.45 -1.02
CA ALA A 452 -21.03 9.50 -1.17
C ALA A 452 -20.62 10.95 -1.43
N SER A 453 -20.11 11.65 -0.42
CA SER A 453 -19.51 12.98 -0.58
C SER A 453 -18.29 12.84 -1.48
N ALA A 454 -18.25 13.60 -2.57
CA ALA A 454 -17.10 13.62 -3.48
C ALA A 454 -15.88 14.21 -2.73
N SER A 455 -14.78 13.45 -2.65
CA SER A 455 -13.58 13.80 -1.88
C SER A 455 -12.75 14.97 -2.42
N THR A 456 -13.11 15.53 -3.59
CA THR A 456 -12.31 16.54 -4.32
C THR A 456 -12.51 17.96 -3.79
N PHE A 457 -13.69 18.26 -3.24
CA PHE A 457 -14.01 19.56 -2.67
C PHE A 457 -14.25 19.33 -1.19
N GLN A 458 -13.32 19.77 -0.35
CA GLN A 458 -13.42 19.71 1.11
C GLN A 458 -13.23 21.12 1.67
N ARG A 459 -13.88 21.46 2.80
CA ARG A 459 -13.68 22.75 3.49
C ARG A 459 -12.20 23.04 3.76
N LEU A 460 -11.53 22.05 4.36
CA LEU A 460 -10.10 22.00 4.67
C LEU A 460 -9.70 20.52 4.69
N GLY A 461 -8.55 20.17 4.11
CA GLY A 461 -8.15 18.76 3.95
C GLY A 461 -7.97 17.95 5.24
N ALA A 462 -7.72 18.63 6.35
CA ALA A 462 -7.51 18.02 7.66
C ALA A 462 -8.76 18.11 8.57
N CYS A 463 -9.92 18.45 8.01
CA CYS A 463 -11.17 18.67 8.74
C CYS A 463 -12.31 17.78 8.21
N PRO A 464 -12.35 16.49 8.62
CA PRO A 464 -13.36 15.55 8.12
C PRO A 464 -14.77 15.77 8.69
N SER A 465 -14.92 16.60 9.74
CA SER A 465 -16.18 16.93 10.39
C SER A 465 -16.29 18.45 10.63
N LEU A 466 -17.21 18.88 11.50
CA LEU A 466 -17.32 20.28 11.93
C LEU A 466 -16.20 20.70 12.89
N GLY A 467 -15.66 19.76 13.68
CA GLY A 467 -14.53 20.01 14.58
C GLY A 467 -13.20 19.62 13.93
N CYS A 468 -12.26 20.55 13.84
CA CYS A 468 -10.93 20.36 13.28
C CYS A 468 -9.84 20.29 14.35
N LEU A 469 -8.91 19.35 14.21
CA LEU A 469 -7.66 19.28 14.95
C LEU A 469 -6.50 19.38 13.95
N LEU A 470 -5.61 20.37 14.12
CA LEU A 470 -4.46 20.61 13.27
C LEU A 470 -3.22 20.71 14.16
N PRO A 471 -2.40 19.64 14.32
CA PRO A 471 -2.27 18.49 13.44
C PRO A 471 -3.43 17.48 13.47
N PRO A 472 -3.75 16.84 12.33
CA PRO A 472 -4.87 15.88 12.21
C PRO A 472 -4.60 14.56 12.95
N ASP A 473 -5.61 13.68 12.95
CA ASP A 473 -5.48 12.28 13.35
C ASP A 473 -4.32 11.59 12.60
N ARG A 474 -3.70 10.60 13.23
CA ARG A 474 -2.56 9.84 12.71
C ARG A 474 -1.30 10.67 12.42
N SER A 475 -1.16 11.83 13.07
CA SER A 475 0.08 12.60 13.02
C SER A 475 1.16 11.92 13.88
N ASP A 476 2.32 11.67 13.28
CA ASP A 476 3.52 11.27 14.00
C ASP A 476 4.33 12.50 14.40
N PHE A 477 5.20 12.35 15.41
CA PHE A 477 6.09 13.40 15.90
C PHE A 477 7.43 12.79 16.30
N LEU A 478 8.50 13.56 16.10
CA LEU A 478 9.78 13.30 16.75
C LEU A 478 9.70 13.83 18.19
N ALA A 479 10.20 13.06 19.16
CA ALA A 479 10.25 13.53 20.54
C ALA A 479 10.97 14.89 20.62
N GLY A 480 10.35 15.87 21.28
CA GLY A 480 10.87 17.22 21.42
C GLY A 480 10.83 18.09 20.14
N GLN A 481 10.13 17.65 19.08
CA GLN A 481 9.79 18.48 17.92
C GLN A 481 8.79 19.55 18.33
N LEU A 482 9.03 20.79 17.89
CA LEU A 482 8.09 21.89 18.10
C LEU A 482 6.95 21.83 17.09
N PHE A 483 5.73 22.07 17.55
CA PHE A 483 4.56 22.23 16.71
C PHE A 483 3.57 23.21 17.35
N ASP A 484 2.70 23.82 16.54
CA ASP A 484 1.51 24.48 17.03
C ASP A 484 0.29 23.56 16.88
N LEU A 485 -0.71 23.72 17.75
CA LEU A 485 -2.02 23.10 17.59
C LEU A 485 -3.06 24.18 17.32
N ARG A 486 -3.77 24.09 16.19
CA ARG A 486 -5.00 24.83 15.94
C ARG A 486 -6.20 23.92 16.11
N VAL A 487 -7.23 24.44 16.75
CA VAL A 487 -8.53 23.80 16.90
C VAL A 487 -9.59 24.73 16.35
N GLU A 488 -10.45 24.23 15.46
CA GLU A 488 -11.54 25.01 14.87
C GLU A 488 -12.87 24.27 15.02
N VAL A 489 -13.94 25.00 15.31
CA VAL A 489 -15.31 24.52 15.24
C VAL A 489 -16.00 25.30 14.12
N HIS A 490 -16.36 24.59 13.06
CA HIS A 490 -17.01 25.12 11.86
C HIS A 490 -18.53 25.05 12.00
N ALA A 491 -19.21 26.09 11.56
CA ALA A 491 -20.65 26.15 11.44
C ALA A 491 -21.04 26.69 10.04
N PRO A 492 -21.19 25.79 9.04
CA PRO A 492 -21.63 26.19 7.71
C PRO A 492 -23.04 26.80 7.75
N VAL A 493 -23.22 27.93 7.07
CA VAL A 493 -24.45 28.74 7.05
C VAL A 493 -25.42 28.25 5.96
N ASN A 494 -24.88 27.81 4.83
CA ASN A 494 -25.60 27.33 3.65
C ASN A 494 -24.83 26.13 3.04
N GLY A 495 -25.38 25.57 1.96
CA GLY A 495 -24.81 24.40 1.30
C GLY A 495 -25.29 23.08 1.90
N SER A 496 -24.74 21.98 1.42
CA SER A 496 -25.10 20.62 1.84
C SER A 496 -24.68 20.29 3.27
N GLU A 497 -23.70 21.03 3.81
CA GLU A 497 -23.18 20.85 5.18
C GLU A 497 -23.70 21.89 6.18
N ALA A 498 -24.75 22.65 5.83
CA ALA A 498 -25.36 23.64 6.72
C ALA A 498 -25.78 23.02 8.07
N ALA A 499 -25.26 23.56 9.17
CA ALA A 499 -25.44 22.98 10.51
C ALA A 499 -25.52 24.07 11.60
N HIS A 500 -26.17 23.74 12.72
CA HIS A 500 -26.24 24.58 13.93
C HIS A 500 -26.65 26.04 13.70
N GLY A 501 -27.47 26.30 12.66
CA GLY A 501 -27.89 27.65 12.28
C GLY A 501 -26.73 28.59 11.88
N GLY A 502 -25.57 28.04 11.53
CA GLY A 502 -24.35 28.81 11.23
C GLY A 502 -23.69 29.45 12.46
N ILE A 503 -24.02 29.02 13.68
CA ILE A 503 -23.44 29.57 14.92
C ILE A 503 -22.35 28.61 15.44
N PRO A 504 -21.06 29.00 15.43
CA PRO A 504 -19.99 28.15 15.94
C PRO A 504 -20.06 28.06 17.47
N ASP A 505 -19.77 26.88 18.04
CA ASP A 505 -19.64 26.74 19.49
C ASP A 505 -18.38 27.46 19.98
N GLU A 506 -18.53 28.40 20.92
CA GLU A 506 -17.41 29.11 21.54
C GLU A 506 -16.97 28.47 22.87
N ALA A 507 -17.78 27.57 23.43
CA ALA A 507 -17.55 26.89 24.70
C ALA A 507 -16.89 25.51 24.55
N PHE A 508 -16.35 25.20 23.37
CA PHE A 508 -15.66 23.95 23.10
C PHE A 508 -14.44 23.75 24.01
N THR A 509 -14.14 22.48 24.28
CA THR A 509 -13.03 22.07 25.14
C THR A 509 -12.10 21.10 24.42
N VAL A 510 -10.83 21.13 24.79
CA VAL A 510 -9.80 20.25 24.20
C VAL A 510 -9.05 19.58 25.32
N THR A 511 -8.99 18.25 25.28
CA THR A 511 -8.25 17.44 26.24
C THR A 511 -7.22 16.57 25.55
N ILE A 512 -6.18 16.18 26.30
CA ILE A 512 -5.12 15.31 25.84
C ILE A 512 -4.80 14.26 26.91
N SER A 513 -4.55 13.03 26.49
CA SER A 513 -4.06 11.94 27.32
C SER A 513 -2.82 11.31 26.70
N ALA A 514 -1.95 10.72 27.53
CA ALA A 514 -0.75 10.01 27.11
C ALA A 514 -0.78 8.57 27.64
N GLY A 515 -0.61 7.57 26.78
CA GLY A 515 -0.51 6.16 27.18
C GLY A 515 -1.69 5.63 28.00
N GLY A 516 -2.92 6.13 27.75
CA GLY A 516 -4.13 5.73 28.49
C GLY A 516 -4.30 6.39 29.87
N ALA A 517 -3.47 7.38 30.21
CA ALA A 517 -3.70 8.21 31.40
C ALA A 517 -5.03 8.99 31.31
N PRO A 518 -5.62 9.45 32.43
CA PRO A 518 -6.82 10.27 32.38
C PRO A 518 -6.66 11.51 31.50
N PRO A 519 -7.66 11.87 30.66
CA PRO A 519 -7.62 13.10 29.87
C PRO A 519 -7.44 14.33 30.74
N ARG A 520 -6.58 15.27 30.30
CA ARG A 520 -6.34 16.56 30.97
C ARG A 520 -6.60 17.70 30.00
N PRO A 521 -7.05 18.89 30.46
CA PRO A 521 -7.12 20.08 29.63
C PRO A 521 -5.76 20.37 28.96
N LEU A 522 -5.78 20.80 27.70
CA LEU A 522 -4.57 20.94 26.90
C LEU A 522 -3.59 21.98 27.47
N GLY A 523 -4.12 23.11 27.96
CA GLY A 523 -3.33 24.13 28.67
C GLY A 523 -2.59 23.56 29.88
N ASP A 524 -3.24 22.73 30.69
CA ASP A 524 -2.64 22.10 31.87
C ASP A 524 -1.58 21.06 31.48
N PHE A 525 -1.84 20.28 30.43
CA PHE A 525 -0.90 19.24 29.96
C PHE A 525 0.43 19.84 29.50
N PHE A 526 0.37 20.89 28.67
CA PHE A 526 1.56 21.55 28.12
C PHE A 526 2.09 22.71 29.00
N GLN A 527 1.41 23.01 30.11
CA GLN A 527 1.72 24.16 30.98
C GLN A 527 1.71 25.49 30.23
N VAL A 528 0.75 25.67 29.33
CA VAL A 528 0.54 26.88 28.55
C VAL A 528 -0.76 27.56 28.96
N LYS A 529 -0.80 28.88 28.85
CA LYS A 529 -2.02 29.64 29.11
C LYS A 529 -3.07 29.28 28.06
N GLU A 530 -4.29 29.01 28.50
CA GLU A 530 -5.42 28.78 27.61
C GLU A 530 -5.64 30.00 26.69
N PRO A 531 -5.65 29.83 25.36
CA PRO A 531 -5.82 30.91 24.41
C PRO A 531 -7.27 31.43 24.40
N HIS A 532 -7.42 32.70 24.02
CA HIS A 532 -8.74 33.29 23.78
C HIS A 532 -9.38 32.69 22.52
N VAL A 533 -10.71 32.65 22.49
CA VAL A 533 -11.46 32.22 21.30
C VAL A 533 -11.38 33.30 20.23
N GLU A 534 -10.95 32.90 19.04
CA GLU A 534 -10.92 33.71 17.83
C GLU A 534 -12.11 33.35 16.93
N LYS A 535 -12.58 34.31 16.12
CA LYS A 535 -13.74 34.12 15.26
C LYS A 535 -13.54 34.78 13.90
N TRP A 536 -13.95 34.07 12.84
CA TRP A 536 -13.95 34.59 11.48
C TRP A 536 -14.94 33.81 10.62
N GLN A 537 -14.97 34.17 9.34
CA GLN A 537 -15.78 33.52 8.32
C GLN A 537 -14.89 33.24 7.10
N PHE A 538 -15.09 32.10 6.45
CA PHE A 538 -14.50 31.79 5.16
C PHE A 538 -15.54 31.20 4.20
N GLN A 539 -15.15 31.04 2.94
CA GLN A 539 -16.00 30.50 1.88
C GLN A 539 -15.30 29.34 1.17
N TRP A 540 -16.08 28.37 0.73
CA TRP A 540 -15.59 27.26 -0.08
C TRP A 540 -16.66 26.80 -1.07
N TYR A 541 -16.26 26.13 -2.15
CA TYR A 541 -17.19 25.56 -3.13
C TYR A 541 -17.30 24.04 -2.92
N GLU A 542 -18.52 23.52 -2.86
CA GLU A 542 -18.78 22.11 -2.54
C GLU A 542 -18.61 21.17 -3.75
N ASP A 543 -18.72 21.72 -4.96
CA ASP A 543 -18.52 20.99 -6.20
C ASP A 543 -18.28 21.95 -7.38
N LEU A 544 -18.07 21.37 -8.58
CA LEU A 544 -17.91 22.14 -9.81
C LEU A 544 -19.18 22.89 -10.22
N PHE A 545 -20.37 22.42 -9.86
CA PHE A 545 -21.61 23.14 -10.17
C PHE A 545 -21.69 24.44 -9.38
N ALA A 546 -21.32 24.41 -8.10
CA ALA A 546 -21.24 25.57 -7.23
C ALA A 546 -20.19 26.56 -7.72
N VAL A 547 -19.05 26.07 -8.24
CA VAL A 547 -18.03 26.91 -8.91
C VAL A 547 -18.63 27.61 -10.13
N ASP A 548 -19.26 26.85 -11.02
CA ASP A 548 -19.85 27.37 -12.27
C ASP A 548 -20.99 28.37 -12.01
N SER A 549 -21.83 28.11 -10.99
CA SER A 549 -22.89 29.03 -10.58
C SER A 549 -22.42 30.15 -9.67
N GLN A 550 -21.13 30.18 -9.28
CA GLN A 550 -20.56 31.14 -8.35
C GLN A 550 -21.32 31.22 -7.01
N THR A 551 -21.75 30.07 -6.49
CA THR A 551 -22.51 29.97 -5.23
C THR A 551 -21.68 29.27 -4.15
N PRO A 552 -20.74 29.96 -3.48
CA PRO A 552 -19.96 29.35 -2.42
C PRO A 552 -20.78 29.11 -1.14
N SER A 553 -20.38 28.09 -0.39
CA SER A 553 -20.82 27.86 0.97
C SER A 553 -20.03 28.73 1.94
N VAL A 554 -20.73 29.39 2.86
CA VAL A 554 -20.20 30.29 3.87
C VAL A 554 -20.07 29.53 5.19
N VAL A 555 -18.91 29.63 5.84
CA VAL A 555 -18.62 28.90 7.09
C VAL A 555 -18.17 29.88 8.16
N ASN A 556 -18.89 29.91 9.28
CA ASN A 556 -18.48 30.64 10.48
C ASN A 556 -17.61 29.75 11.35
N VAL A 557 -16.56 30.32 11.96
CA VAL A 557 -15.55 29.56 12.69
C VAL A 557 -15.35 30.16 14.08
N ALA A 558 -15.28 29.30 15.10
CA ALA A 558 -14.68 29.60 16.40
C ALA A 558 -13.40 28.78 16.55
N SER A 559 -12.32 29.40 17.03
CA SER A 559 -11.00 28.78 17.02
C SER A 559 -10.15 29.11 18.24
N LYS A 560 -9.21 28.21 18.56
CA LYS A 560 -8.14 28.41 19.55
C LYS A 560 -6.81 27.94 18.95
N ALA A 561 -5.74 28.68 19.23
CA ALA A 561 -4.39 28.34 18.79
C ALA A 561 -3.44 28.19 19.97
N TYR A 562 -2.83 27.02 20.11
CA TYR A 562 -1.79 26.73 21.08
C TYR A 562 -0.44 26.73 20.36
N ARG A 563 0.52 27.51 20.86
CA ARG A 563 1.77 27.78 20.14
C ARG A 563 2.98 27.15 20.81
N SER A 564 3.94 26.70 20.01
CA SER A 564 5.23 26.15 20.45
C SER A 564 5.13 24.98 21.44
N LEU A 565 4.23 24.04 21.16
CA LEU A 565 4.08 22.80 21.92
C LEU A 565 5.21 21.82 21.61
N ALA A 566 5.47 20.90 22.53
CA ALA A 566 6.40 19.78 22.32
C ALA A 566 5.99 18.58 23.17
N MET A 567 6.06 17.39 22.58
CA MET A 567 5.89 16.13 23.30
C MET A 567 7.25 15.46 23.44
N ASN A 568 7.72 15.31 24.68
CA ASN A 568 9.09 14.82 24.94
C ASN A 568 9.18 13.30 25.11
N GLU A 569 8.09 12.64 25.50
CA GLU A 569 8.09 11.23 25.81
C GLU A 569 7.53 10.41 24.62
N PRO A 570 8.24 9.38 24.13
CA PRO A 570 7.70 8.49 23.12
C PRO A 570 6.42 7.78 23.58
N GLY A 571 5.52 7.52 22.64
CA GLY A 571 4.27 6.81 22.90
C GLY A 571 3.07 7.40 22.17
N THR A 572 1.89 6.92 22.53
CA THR A 572 0.62 7.35 21.94
C THR A 572 -0.03 8.43 22.78
N TYR A 573 -0.53 9.46 22.10
CA TYR A 573 -1.28 10.56 22.66
C TYR A 573 -2.67 10.60 22.02
N GLU A 574 -3.72 10.80 22.82
CA GLU A 574 -5.07 10.97 22.32
C GLU A 574 -5.53 12.39 22.64
N VAL A 575 -5.89 13.15 21.61
CA VAL A 575 -6.43 14.51 21.69
C VAL A 575 -7.90 14.47 21.33
N MET A 576 -8.73 15.09 22.15
CA MET A 576 -10.17 15.10 21.99
C MET A 576 -10.69 16.53 22.05
N LEU A 577 -11.34 16.96 20.98
CA LEU A 577 -12.14 18.17 20.89
C LEU A 577 -13.60 17.81 21.17
N SER A 578 -14.22 18.43 22.17
CA SER A 578 -15.65 18.28 22.47
C SER A 578 -16.38 19.61 22.27
N TYR A 579 -17.49 19.58 21.56
CA TYR A 579 -18.24 20.77 21.12
C TYR A 579 -19.75 20.47 20.96
N TYR A 580 -20.58 21.51 20.92
CA TYR A 580 -22.05 21.45 20.88
C TYR A 580 -22.73 20.54 21.92
N GLY A 581 -22.07 20.30 23.07
CA GLY A 581 -22.64 19.52 24.17
C GLY A 581 -22.83 18.02 23.89
N GLY A 582 -22.17 17.46 22.87
CA GLY A 582 -22.24 16.03 22.55
C GLY A 582 -21.48 15.58 21.29
N GLU A 583 -20.92 16.51 20.50
CA GLU A 583 -20.08 16.17 19.35
C GLU A 583 -18.59 16.10 19.74
N GLU A 584 -17.85 15.22 19.08
CA GLU A 584 -16.43 14.97 19.36
C GLU A 584 -15.61 14.77 18.09
N THR A 585 -14.43 15.37 18.05
CA THR A 585 -13.35 15.03 17.09
C THR A 585 -12.17 14.48 17.87
N LYS A 586 -11.66 13.31 17.47
CA LYS A 586 -10.54 12.62 18.12
C LYS A 586 -9.36 12.51 17.17
N ALA A 587 -8.16 12.75 17.69
CA ALA A 587 -6.90 12.54 17.00
C ALA A 587 -5.97 11.71 17.87
N GLN A 588 -5.42 10.65 17.29
CA GLN A 588 -4.38 9.82 17.86
C GLN A 588 -3.04 10.21 17.25
N TRP A 589 -2.13 10.66 18.09
CA TRP A 589 -0.77 11.06 17.70
C TRP A 589 0.27 10.06 18.22
N THR A 590 1.34 9.87 17.46
CA THR A 590 2.47 9.03 17.87
C THR A 590 3.71 9.88 18.05
N VAL A 591 4.36 9.78 19.20
CA VAL A 591 5.73 10.27 19.35
C VAL A 591 6.67 9.08 19.13
N ARG A 592 7.44 9.10 18.03
CA ARG A 592 8.29 7.99 17.63
C ARG A 592 9.42 7.71 18.63
N PRO A 593 9.89 6.46 18.76
CA PRO A 593 10.99 6.10 19.65
C PRO A 593 12.27 6.91 19.37
N ARG A 594 13.05 7.17 20.42
CA ARG A 594 14.36 7.81 20.28
C ARG A 594 15.35 6.84 19.65
N ALA A 595 16.25 7.35 18.84
CA ALA A 595 17.32 6.58 18.21
C ALA A 595 18.68 7.21 18.50
N ASP A 596 19.70 6.36 18.66
CA ASP A 596 21.07 6.79 18.81
C ASP A 596 21.62 7.36 17.50
N LYS A 597 22.44 8.41 17.61
CA LYS A 597 23.13 9.00 16.47
C LYS A 597 24.09 8.00 15.82
N LYS A 598 23.91 7.80 14.52
CA LYS A 598 24.80 6.96 13.67
C LYS A 598 25.50 7.76 12.58
N ALA A 599 24.83 8.74 11.96
CA ALA A 599 25.44 9.66 11.02
C ALA A 599 25.89 10.96 11.72
N LYS A 600 27.02 11.51 11.27
CA LYS A 600 27.43 12.87 11.63
C LYS A 600 26.87 13.88 10.64
N ASN A 601 26.86 13.51 9.35
CA ASN A 601 26.44 14.38 8.27
C ASN A 601 25.33 13.72 7.43
N VAL A 602 24.49 14.55 6.82
CA VAL A 602 23.50 14.12 5.82
C VAL A 602 23.62 15.00 4.59
N ILE A 603 23.59 14.39 3.41
CA ILE A 603 23.39 15.06 2.13
C ILE A 603 22.15 14.47 1.47
N LEU A 604 21.13 15.30 1.30
CA LEU A 604 19.88 14.96 0.62
C LEU A 604 19.88 15.60 -0.77
N PHE A 605 20.04 14.78 -1.80
CA PHE A 605 19.86 15.18 -3.19
C PHE A 605 18.40 15.05 -3.59
N ILE A 606 17.84 16.09 -4.19
CA ILE A 606 16.47 16.11 -4.72
C ILE A 606 16.53 16.36 -6.23
N GLY A 607 16.10 15.40 -7.04
CA GLY A 607 15.73 15.65 -8.43
C GLY A 607 14.25 15.99 -8.48
N ASP A 608 13.90 17.27 -8.52
CA ASP A 608 12.49 17.72 -8.50
C ASP A 608 11.73 17.08 -9.68
N GLY A 609 10.60 16.42 -9.41
CA GLY A 609 9.80 15.73 -10.43
C GLY A 609 10.41 14.43 -11.01
N MET A 610 11.57 13.96 -10.52
CA MET A 610 12.31 12.82 -11.10
C MET A 610 11.63 11.47 -10.85
N THR A 611 11.34 10.72 -11.92
CA THR A 611 10.74 9.38 -11.86
C THR A 611 11.64 8.26 -12.39
N THR A 612 11.32 7.01 -12.03
CA THR A 612 12.04 5.82 -12.52
C THR A 612 12.10 5.71 -14.05
N PRO A 613 11.03 6.03 -14.82
CA PRO A 613 11.12 6.11 -16.28
C PRO A 613 12.13 7.15 -16.78
N MET A 614 12.23 8.32 -16.14
CA MET A 614 13.23 9.34 -16.51
C MET A 614 14.65 8.86 -16.23
N ILE A 615 14.89 8.22 -15.08
CA ILE A 615 16.20 7.61 -14.76
C ILE A 615 16.57 6.57 -15.82
N THR A 616 15.59 5.78 -16.27
CA THR A 616 15.79 4.77 -17.32
C THR A 616 16.10 5.42 -18.67
N ALA A 617 15.41 6.51 -19.03
CA ALA A 617 15.67 7.28 -20.23
C ALA A 617 17.06 7.93 -20.20
N ALA A 618 17.44 8.54 -19.08
CA ALA A 618 18.77 9.10 -18.87
C ALA A 618 19.87 8.04 -19.00
N ARG A 619 19.64 6.83 -18.49
CA ARG A 619 20.56 5.69 -18.67
C ARG A 619 20.74 5.34 -20.15
N LEU A 620 19.65 5.35 -20.93
CA LEU A 620 19.67 5.13 -22.38
C LEU A 620 20.44 6.22 -23.14
N LEU A 621 20.33 7.47 -22.71
CA LEU A 621 21.09 8.59 -23.28
C LEU A 621 22.60 8.41 -23.06
N ALA A 622 23.01 8.17 -21.81
CA ALA A 622 24.39 8.35 -21.36
C ALA A 622 25.29 7.11 -21.38
N HIS A 623 24.76 5.89 -21.19
CA HIS A 623 25.60 4.74 -20.80
C HIS A 623 25.84 3.69 -21.89
N GLY A 624 25.35 3.91 -23.11
CA GLY A 624 25.48 2.98 -24.24
C GLY A 624 24.92 1.58 -23.98
N SER A 625 24.65 0.83 -25.05
CA SER A 625 24.20 -0.56 -24.92
C SER A 625 24.86 -1.43 -25.98
N ILE A 626 25.40 -2.59 -25.59
CA ILE A 626 25.94 -3.61 -26.50
C ILE A 626 25.12 -4.88 -26.27
N ASN A 627 24.51 -5.39 -27.34
CA ASN A 627 23.62 -6.56 -27.31
C ASN A 627 22.50 -6.44 -26.25
N GLY A 628 21.96 -5.23 -26.07
CA GLY A 628 20.88 -4.96 -25.12
C GLY A 628 21.32 -4.79 -23.66
N LYS A 629 22.64 -4.76 -23.37
CA LYS A 629 23.17 -4.55 -22.01
C LYS A 629 23.85 -3.19 -21.89
N TYR A 630 23.48 -2.42 -20.87
CA TYR A 630 24.17 -1.17 -20.53
C TYR A 630 25.66 -1.42 -20.22
N GLN A 631 26.54 -0.54 -20.71
CA GLN A 631 27.99 -0.69 -20.52
C GLN A 631 28.51 -0.09 -19.21
N SER A 632 27.72 0.79 -18.60
CA SER A 632 27.96 1.35 -17.27
C SER A 632 26.61 1.73 -16.64
N ARG A 633 26.63 2.25 -15.41
CA ARG A 633 25.43 2.64 -14.66
C ARG A 633 25.51 4.09 -14.21
N LEU A 634 24.35 4.69 -13.94
CA LEU A 634 24.30 5.95 -13.21
C LEU A 634 24.90 5.75 -11.82
N LYS A 635 25.46 6.78 -11.20
CA LYS A 635 26.09 6.65 -9.88
C LYS A 635 25.07 6.24 -8.84
N MET A 636 23.86 6.78 -8.91
CA MET A 636 22.78 6.38 -8.00
C MET A 636 22.39 4.90 -8.15
N ASP A 637 22.52 4.29 -9.34
CA ASP A 637 22.32 2.84 -9.53
C ASP A 637 23.35 1.97 -8.79
N GLU A 638 24.46 2.55 -8.33
CA GLU A 638 25.50 1.87 -7.55
C GLU A 638 25.24 1.91 -6.03
N PHE A 639 24.20 2.63 -5.58
CA PHE A 639 23.86 2.71 -4.17
C PHE A 639 23.38 1.34 -3.67
N PRO A 640 23.75 0.94 -2.44
CA PRO A 640 23.43 -0.39 -1.91
C PRO A 640 21.94 -0.57 -1.58
N VAL A 641 21.19 0.52 -1.41
CA VAL A 641 19.78 0.50 -1.05
C VAL A 641 18.97 1.34 -2.02
N LEU A 642 17.88 0.75 -2.52
CA LEU A 642 16.83 1.39 -3.32
C LEU A 642 15.49 1.17 -2.60
N GLY A 643 14.74 2.25 -2.44
CA GLY A 643 13.35 2.25 -2.02
C GLY A 643 12.51 3.17 -2.91
N HIS A 644 11.26 3.36 -2.50
CA HIS A 644 10.29 4.26 -3.11
C HIS A 644 9.56 5.01 -2.00
N GLN A 645 9.14 6.24 -2.27
CA GLN A 645 8.28 7.00 -1.37
C GLN A 645 6.98 7.44 -2.05
N MET A 646 5.88 7.38 -1.30
CA MET A 646 4.56 7.85 -1.68
C MET A 646 4.46 9.36 -1.41
N THR A 647 4.01 10.13 -2.40
CA THR A 647 4.18 11.59 -2.41
C THR A 647 2.89 12.38 -2.22
N HIS A 648 1.74 11.74 -2.08
CA HIS A 648 0.41 12.37 -1.98
C HIS A 648 0.31 13.46 -0.89
N SER A 649 -0.60 14.42 -1.10
CA SER A 649 -0.93 15.52 -0.18
C SER A 649 -1.95 15.08 0.90
N ILE A 650 -2.17 15.93 1.90
CA ILE A 650 -3.27 15.78 2.86
C ILE A 650 -4.65 15.94 2.21
N ASP A 651 -4.76 16.80 1.19
CA ASP A 651 -6.01 17.25 0.56
C ASP A 651 -6.12 16.89 -0.93
N SER A 652 -5.14 16.15 -1.44
CA SER A 652 -5.06 15.77 -2.84
C SER A 652 -4.18 14.54 -2.99
N TYR A 653 -4.57 13.61 -3.87
CA TYR A 653 -3.69 12.50 -4.25
C TYR A 653 -2.46 12.99 -5.03
N LEU A 654 -2.52 14.17 -5.66
CA LEU A 654 -1.36 14.82 -6.26
C LEU A 654 -0.80 15.90 -5.34
N THR A 655 0.52 15.98 -5.29
CA THR A 655 1.25 16.97 -4.49
C THR A 655 1.84 18.04 -5.41
N ASP A 656 2.10 19.24 -4.89
CA ASP A 656 3.07 20.16 -5.50
C ASP A 656 4.43 20.07 -4.78
N SER A 657 5.44 20.80 -5.23
CA SER A 657 6.76 20.79 -4.58
C SER A 657 6.72 21.34 -3.15
N ALA A 658 5.81 22.29 -2.83
CA ALA A 658 5.75 22.91 -1.51
C ALA A 658 5.39 21.91 -0.41
N ASN A 659 4.29 21.21 -0.58
CA ASN A 659 3.79 20.31 0.44
C ASN A 659 4.54 18.97 0.47
N SER A 660 5.10 18.52 -0.65
CA SER A 660 5.98 17.34 -0.69
C SER A 660 7.33 17.61 -0.04
N ALA A 661 8.00 18.72 -0.36
CA ALA A 661 9.23 19.12 0.31
C ALA A 661 9.00 19.36 1.82
N SER A 662 7.88 19.98 2.18
CA SER A 662 7.47 20.13 3.59
C SER A 662 7.37 18.78 4.30
N ALA A 663 6.82 17.75 3.66
CA ALA A 663 6.75 16.41 4.25
C ALA A 663 8.14 15.78 4.45
N LEU A 664 9.04 15.94 3.47
CA LEU A 664 10.45 15.49 3.58
C LEU A 664 11.20 16.15 4.74
N TYR A 665 10.84 17.40 5.07
CA TYR A 665 11.57 18.19 6.07
C TYR A 665 10.90 18.26 7.43
N SER A 666 9.60 18.01 7.54
CA SER A 666 8.88 18.10 8.82
C SER A 666 8.42 16.75 9.34
N GLY A 667 8.24 15.75 8.47
CA GLY A 667 7.58 14.49 8.85
C GLY A 667 6.07 14.58 8.93
N HIS A 668 5.47 15.65 8.39
CA HIS A 668 4.03 15.86 8.34
C HIS A 668 3.56 16.20 6.93
N LYS A 669 2.43 15.59 6.52
CA LYS A 669 1.72 16.00 5.31
C LYS A 669 1.14 17.40 5.46
N CYS A 670 1.13 18.14 4.36
CA CYS A 670 0.57 19.49 4.29
C CYS A 670 -0.32 19.63 3.04
N THR A 671 -1.14 20.69 3.03
CA THR A 671 -1.99 21.12 1.92
C THR A 671 -1.16 21.62 0.75
N VAL A 672 -1.62 21.39 -0.47
CA VAL A 672 -0.99 21.92 -1.70
C VAL A 672 -0.72 23.43 -1.57
N ASN A 673 0.46 23.88 -2.01
CA ASN A 673 1.07 25.21 -1.85
C ASN A 673 1.65 25.55 -0.47
N ALA A 674 1.33 24.78 0.57
CA ALA A 674 1.74 25.11 1.92
C ALA A 674 3.02 24.36 2.33
N MET A 675 3.78 24.96 3.24
CA MET A 675 5.04 24.41 3.76
C MET A 675 5.25 24.78 5.23
N GLY A 676 5.76 23.83 6.01
CA GLY A 676 6.09 23.99 7.43
C GLY A 676 4.90 24.25 8.35
N ILE A 677 3.67 24.01 7.88
CA ILE A 677 2.42 24.31 8.60
C ILE A 677 1.37 23.21 8.37
N HIS A 678 0.26 23.24 9.10
CA HIS A 678 -1.01 22.61 8.67
C HIS A 678 -1.99 23.72 8.29
N ALA A 679 -2.54 23.68 7.08
CA ALA A 679 -3.38 24.77 6.59
C ALA A 679 -4.71 24.84 7.36
N ASP A 680 -5.04 26.02 7.84
CA ASP A 680 -6.25 26.31 8.60
C ASP A 680 -7.17 27.29 7.84
N SER A 681 -8.31 27.67 8.44
CA SER A 681 -9.27 28.58 7.77
C SER A 681 -9.04 30.07 8.07
N SER A 682 -8.01 30.41 8.85
CA SER A 682 -7.73 31.79 9.23
C SER A 682 -7.37 32.64 8.01
N PRO A 683 -7.65 33.96 8.02
CA PRO A 683 -7.37 34.82 6.87
C PRO A 683 -5.89 35.13 6.65
N ASP A 684 -5.04 35.01 7.68
CA ASP A 684 -3.60 35.28 7.60
C ASP A 684 -2.82 33.99 7.29
N PRO A 685 -2.22 33.84 6.10
CA PRO A 685 -1.48 32.65 5.68
C PRO A 685 -0.16 32.43 6.45
N LEU A 686 0.22 33.35 7.33
CA LEU A 686 1.34 33.21 8.27
C LEU A 686 0.90 32.81 9.68
N ASP A 687 -0.41 32.79 9.96
CA ASP A 687 -0.97 32.45 11.26
C ASP A 687 -1.23 30.94 11.44
N ASP A 688 -1.17 30.17 10.35
CA ASP A 688 -1.36 28.71 10.36
C ASP A 688 -0.49 28.00 11.42
N PRO A 689 -0.98 26.89 12.02
CA PRO A 689 -0.24 26.10 12.97
C PRO A 689 1.03 25.51 12.33
N LYS A 690 2.18 25.80 12.93
CA LYS A 690 3.51 25.48 12.42
C LYS A 690 4.00 24.10 12.86
N VAL A 691 4.92 23.54 12.08
CA VAL A 691 5.60 22.27 12.37
C VAL A 691 7.10 22.48 12.15
N GLU A 692 7.91 22.12 13.13
CA GLU A 692 9.35 22.33 13.07
C GLU A 692 10.03 21.39 12.08
N THR A 693 10.97 21.93 11.30
CA THR A 693 11.66 21.21 10.24
C THR A 693 12.96 20.54 10.71
N ILE A 694 13.53 19.68 9.88
CA ILE A 694 14.78 18.97 10.12
C ILE A 694 15.96 19.95 10.26
N ALA A 695 15.98 21.04 9.50
CA ALA A 695 17.06 22.03 9.57
C ALA A 695 17.00 22.84 10.88
N GLU A 696 15.79 23.18 11.32
CA GLU A 696 15.54 23.84 12.61
C GLU A 696 15.92 22.92 13.78
N ILE A 697 15.43 21.67 13.77
CA ILE A 697 15.75 20.67 14.79
C ILE A 697 17.26 20.39 14.83
N PHE A 698 17.91 20.20 13.68
CA PHE A 698 19.34 19.96 13.60
C PHE A 698 20.14 21.14 14.20
N SER A 699 19.77 22.37 13.86
CA SER A 699 20.38 23.58 14.40
C SER A 699 20.18 23.71 15.92
N ARG A 700 18.97 23.40 16.41
CA ARG A 700 18.61 23.50 17.83
C ARG A 700 19.28 22.41 18.68
N VAL A 701 19.21 21.16 18.25
CA VAL A 701 19.65 19.98 19.01
C VAL A 701 21.15 19.72 18.84
N ARG A 702 21.64 19.72 17.59
CA ARG A 702 23.04 19.37 17.28
C ARG A 702 23.95 20.58 17.29
N ARG A 703 23.39 21.77 17.06
CA ARG A 703 24.16 23.00 16.81
C ARG A 703 25.15 22.83 15.64
N GLY A 704 24.80 21.96 14.69
CA GLY A 704 25.57 21.73 13.47
C GLY A 704 25.26 22.78 12.41
N ALA A 705 26.00 22.71 11.30
CA ALA A 705 25.81 23.61 10.18
C ALA A 705 24.77 23.04 9.19
N TRP A 706 23.94 23.89 8.61
CA TRP A 706 23.04 23.44 7.54
C TRP A 706 23.13 24.34 6.31
N GLY A 707 22.79 23.79 5.15
CA GLY A 707 22.71 24.58 3.94
C GLY A 707 21.81 23.98 2.87
N ALA A 708 21.50 24.82 1.89
CA ALA A 708 20.73 24.45 0.71
C ALA A 708 21.42 24.94 -0.56
N VAL A 709 21.37 24.10 -1.58
CA VAL A 709 21.83 24.35 -2.94
C VAL A 709 20.69 23.99 -3.88
N SER A 710 20.37 24.85 -4.83
CA SER A 710 19.34 24.58 -5.83
C SER A 710 19.69 25.23 -7.17
N THR A 711 19.33 24.58 -8.27
CA THR A 711 19.33 25.22 -9.60
C THR A 711 18.07 26.08 -9.84
N ALA A 712 17.10 26.11 -8.93
CA ALA A 712 15.96 27.03 -8.96
C ALA A 712 16.26 28.32 -8.19
N PHE A 713 15.19 29.09 -7.94
CA PHE A 713 15.19 30.22 -7.03
C PHE A 713 15.47 29.71 -5.62
N LEU A 714 16.25 30.47 -4.85
CA LEU A 714 16.40 30.16 -3.43
C LEU A 714 15.07 30.22 -2.65
N ALA A 715 14.13 31.03 -3.12
CA ALA A 715 12.78 31.15 -2.56
C ALA A 715 11.79 30.10 -3.11
N ASP A 716 12.18 29.24 -4.06
CA ASP A 716 11.31 28.18 -4.55
C ASP A 716 11.04 27.15 -3.43
N ALA A 717 9.97 26.39 -3.60
CA ALA A 717 9.42 25.49 -2.58
C ALA A 717 10.45 24.56 -1.94
N THR A 718 11.20 23.82 -2.75
CA THR A 718 12.11 22.76 -2.29
C THR A 718 13.26 23.27 -1.41
N PRO A 719 14.01 24.33 -1.75
CA PRO A 719 15.02 24.88 -0.84
C PRO A 719 14.42 25.62 0.34
N ILE A 720 13.34 26.36 0.13
CA ILE A 720 12.85 27.28 1.14
C ILE A 720 12.03 26.59 2.24
N ALA A 721 11.39 25.46 1.93
CA ALA A 721 10.63 24.67 2.90
C ALA A 721 11.47 24.09 4.04
N LEU A 722 12.82 24.13 3.95
CA LEU A 722 13.69 23.79 5.08
C LEU A 722 13.48 24.72 6.29
N THR A 723 12.97 25.95 6.08
CA THR A 723 12.74 26.93 7.15
C THR A 723 11.49 27.78 6.92
N GLY A 724 10.72 27.47 5.87
CA GLY A 724 9.55 28.23 5.45
C GLY A 724 8.30 27.73 6.16
N HIS A 725 7.53 28.66 6.69
CA HIS A 725 6.26 28.39 7.37
C HIS A 725 5.19 29.33 6.84
N VAL A 726 4.47 28.90 5.79
CA VAL A 726 3.45 29.72 5.11
C VAL A 726 2.47 28.82 4.35
N ARG A 727 1.22 29.27 4.23
CA ARG A 727 0.18 28.58 3.43
C ARG A 727 0.35 28.72 1.92
N ARG A 728 1.09 29.75 1.47
CA ARG A 728 1.24 30.12 0.06
C ARG A 728 2.71 30.16 -0.33
N ARG A 729 3.14 29.22 -1.17
CA ARG A 729 4.52 29.14 -1.68
C ARG A 729 5.03 30.40 -2.37
N PHE A 730 4.13 31.24 -2.90
CA PHE A 730 4.50 32.45 -3.65
C PHE A 730 4.87 33.66 -2.77
N ASP A 731 4.80 33.55 -1.44
CA ASP A 731 5.23 34.59 -0.51
C ASP A 731 6.78 34.67 -0.39
N TYR A 732 7.48 34.65 -1.54
CA TYR A 732 8.93 34.50 -1.68
C TYR A 732 9.75 35.48 -0.84
N ALA A 733 9.35 36.75 -0.83
CA ALA A 733 10.03 37.78 -0.06
C ALA A 733 10.03 37.44 1.45
N THR A 734 8.87 37.11 1.99
CA THR A 734 8.69 36.68 3.39
C THR A 734 9.48 35.43 3.69
N LEU A 735 9.49 34.48 2.76
CA LEU A 735 10.21 33.23 2.92
C LEU A 735 11.74 33.43 2.96
N ILE A 736 12.31 34.35 2.17
CA ILE A 736 13.73 34.72 2.27
C ILE A 736 14.04 35.38 3.62
N ASP A 737 13.14 36.22 4.15
CA ASP A 737 13.28 36.76 5.50
C ASP A 737 13.27 35.66 6.57
N GLN A 738 12.32 34.72 6.49
CA GLN A 738 12.26 33.56 7.40
C GLN A 738 13.54 32.72 7.31
N ALA A 739 14.07 32.47 6.11
CA ALA A 739 15.33 31.74 5.94
C ALA A 739 16.51 32.44 6.62
N LEU A 740 16.55 33.78 6.66
CA LEU A 740 17.63 34.52 7.31
C LEU A 740 17.41 34.75 8.82
N ASN A 741 16.18 35.07 9.21
CA ASN A 741 15.81 35.63 10.52
C ASN A 741 14.88 34.74 11.34
N GLY A 742 14.23 33.76 10.73
CA GLY A 742 13.26 32.86 11.35
C GLY A 742 11.92 33.55 11.52
N ILE A 743 11.01 32.90 12.24
CA ILE A 743 9.69 33.45 12.53
C ILE A 743 9.81 34.44 13.69
N SER A 744 9.42 35.69 13.47
CA SER A 744 9.48 36.76 14.48
C SER A 744 8.16 37.04 15.18
N LYS A 745 7.02 36.80 14.49
CA LYS A 745 5.67 37.07 15.01
C LYS A 745 5.27 36.15 16.17
N TYR A 746 5.75 34.91 16.16
CA TYR A 746 5.47 33.91 17.17
C TYR A 746 6.76 33.41 17.79
N LYS A 747 6.69 32.94 19.04
CA LYS A 747 7.79 32.17 19.62
C LYS A 747 7.95 30.90 18.78
N TRP A 748 9.17 30.63 18.32
CA TRP A 748 9.47 29.47 17.48
C TRP A 748 10.87 28.93 17.76
N SER A 749 11.34 28.00 16.93
CA SER A 749 12.68 27.42 17.04
C SER A 749 13.77 28.50 16.93
N PRO A 750 14.85 28.43 17.74
CA PRO A 750 15.95 29.38 17.64
C PRO A 750 16.60 29.32 16.26
N HIS A 751 16.51 30.44 15.53
CA HIS A 751 17.03 30.51 14.17
C HIS A 751 18.24 31.42 14.04
N LYS A 752 19.23 30.98 13.27
CA LYS A 752 20.43 31.79 12.97
C LYS A 752 20.59 32.05 11.47
N GLY A 753 19.78 31.45 10.61
CA GLY A 753 20.00 31.39 9.18
C GLY A 753 20.97 30.29 8.73
N PRO A 754 20.97 29.94 7.43
CA PRO A 754 21.79 28.87 6.84
C PRO A 754 23.28 29.17 6.95
N ASP A 755 24.13 28.16 7.00
CA ASP A 755 25.56 28.37 6.80
C ASP A 755 25.93 28.44 5.31
N VAL A 756 25.12 27.83 4.45
CA VAL A 756 25.23 27.90 2.98
C VAL A 756 23.86 28.07 2.33
N PHE A 757 23.73 29.00 1.38
CA PHE A 757 22.52 29.16 0.59
C PHE A 757 22.86 29.58 -0.85
N PHE A 758 22.78 28.63 -1.81
CA PHE A 758 23.24 28.81 -3.19
C PHE A 758 22.13 28.52 -4.22
N GLY A 759 21.86 29.46 -5.15
CA GLY A 759 20.91 29.26 -6.24
C GLY A 759 20.65 30.51 -7.09
N GLY A 760 19.47 30.60 -7.69
CA GLY A 760 18.96 31.77 -8.42
C GLY A 760 17.98 32.62 -7.59
N GLY A 761 17.14 33.41 -8.28
CA GLY A 761 16.10 34.25 -7.67
C GLY A 761 16.61 35.59 -7.12
N ALA A 762 17.55 36.23 -7.81
CA ALA A 762 18.14 37.51 -7.41
C ALA A 762 17.13 38.64 -7.13
N GLU A 763 15.94 38.57 -7.73
CA GLU A 763 14.83 39.51 -7.53
C GLU A 763 14.30 39.58 -6.10
N GLN A 764 14.52 38.56 -5.27
CA GLN A 764 14.22 38.63 -3.84
C GLN A 764 15.36 39.28 -3.02
N PHE A 765 16.53 39.52 -3.62
CA PHE A 765 17.74 39.94 -2.92
C PHE A 765 18.16 41.39 -3.16
N TYR A 766 18.10 41.88 -4.40
CA TYR A 766 18.37 43.30 -4.65
C TYR A 766 17.19 44.17 -4.20
N PRO A 767 17.41 45.43 -3.80
CA PRO A 767 16.33 46.30 -3.32
C PRO A 767 15.30 46.55 -4.42
N GLY A 768 14.03 46.23 -4.14
CA GLY A 768 12.91 46.38 -5.07
C GLY A 768 11.63 45.76 -4.55
N PHE A 769 10.51 45.93 -5.26
CA PHE A 769 9.19 45.49 -4.76
C PHE A 769 9.05 43.97 -4.55
N LEU A 770 9.93 43.17 -5.15
CA LEU A 770 9.99 41.71 -4.99
C LEU A 770 10.86 41.25 -3.81
N SER A 771 11.67 42.15 -3.24
CA SER A 771 12.44 41.92 -2.02
C SER A 771 11.62 42.26 -0.78
N TYR A 772 11.88 41.62 0.35
CA TYR A 772 11.10 41.82 1.55
C TYR A 772 11.23 43.25 2.08
N GLU A 773 10.07 43.93 2.16
CA GLU A 773 9.95 45.35 2.50
C GLU A 773 10.80 46.28 1.61
N GLY A 774 11.13 45.86 0.38
CA GLY A 774 11.95 46.66 -0.54
C GLY A 774 13.44 46.74 -0.19
N LYS A 775 13.91 45.89 0.73
CA LYS A 775 15.26 45.99 1.31
C LYS A 775 16.31 45.20 0.52
N ASP A 776 17.55 45.67 0.57
CA ASP A 776 18.71 44.95 0.04
C ASP A 776 19.07 43.76 0.96
N TYR A 777 18.71 42.56 0.52
CA TYR A 777 19.00 41.32 1.22
C TYR A 777 20.42 40.83 1.01
N TYR A 778 21.12 41.20 -0.06
CA TYR A 778 22.57 40.97 -0.14
C TYR A 778 23.28 41.66 1.01
N ALA A 779 22.93 42.92 1.30
CA ALA A 779 23.45 43.66 2.43
C ALA A 779 23.03 43.05 3.78
N LYS A 780 21.80 42.54 3.91
CA LYS A 780 21.32 41.88 5.15
C LYS A 780 22.08 40.59 5.46
N PHE A 781 22.32 39.74 4.46
CA PHE A 781 23.14 38.55 4.60
C PHE A 781 24.61 38.93 4.91
N ALA A 782 25.18 39.90 4.19
CA ALA A 782 26.54 40.39 4.47
C ALA A 782 26.68 40.92 5.91
N ALA A 783 25.69 41.65 6.42
CA ALA A 783 25.66 42.15 7.79
C ALA A 783 25.61 41.02 8.85
N LYS A 784 25.11 39.83 8.49
CA LYS A 784 25.18 38.62 9.31
C LYS A 784 26.46 37.79 9.08
N GLY A 785 27.46 38.36 8.41
CA GLY A 785 28.79 37.75 8.24
C GLY A 785 28.90 36.76 7.08
N TYR A 786 27.99 36.80 6.11
CA TYR A 786 28.04 35.95 4.93
C TYR A 786 29.01 36.53 3.89
N SER A 787 29.79 35.67 3.24
CA SER A 787 30.39 35.99 1.94
C SER A 787 29.29 35.92 0.87
N VAL A 788 29.13 36.98 0.08
CA VAL A 788 28.14 37.04 -1.01
C VAL A 788 28.85 36.81 -2.34
N SER A 789 28.44 35.79 -3.07
CA SER A 789 28.94 35.43 -4.41
C SER A 789 27.83 35.59 -5.44
N LEU A 790 28.15 36.22 -6.58
CA LEU A 790 27.18 36.48 -7.65
C LEU A 790 27.51 35.75 -8.95
N ASN A 791 28.58 34.96 -8.96
CA ASN A 791 29.02 34.18 -10.12
C ASN A 791 29.89 33.00 -9.67
N ARG A 792 30.21 32.11 -10.62
CA ARG A 792 31.04 30.93 -10.37
C ARG A 792 32.42 31.30 -9.83
N THR A 793 33.06 32.32 -10.40
CA THR A 793 34.41 32.72 -10.00
C THR A 793 34.46 33.15 -8.52
N SER A 794 33.52 34.00 -8.09
CA SER A 794 33.41 34.44 -6.70
C SER A 794 33.02 33.31 -5.75
N LEU A 795 32.13 32.40 -6.18
CA LEU A 795 31.75 31.22 -5.40
C LEU A 795 32.96 30.33 -5.10
N LEU A 796 33.76 30.00 -6.11
CA LEU A 796 34.93 29.13 -5.94
C LEU A 796 36.01 29.78 -5.05
N ALA A 797 36.12 31.10 -5.09
CA ALA A 797 37.02 31.88 -4.23
C ALA A 797 36.47 32.14 -2.81
N ALA A 798 35.21 31.82 -2.52
CA ALA A 798 34.58 32.11 -1.24
C ALA A 798 35.29 31.42 -0.06
N ASP A 799 35.44 32.16 1.03
CA ASP A 799 36.09 31.73 2.28
C ASP A 799 35.22 30.71 3.03
N THR A 800 35.74 29.49 3.13
CA THR A 800 35.05 28.35 3.76
C THR A 800 34.82 28.51 5.27
N SER A 801 35.48 29.46 5.94
CA SER A 801 35.27 29.71 7.37
C SER A 801 34.03 30.57 7.66
N LYS A 802 33.57 31.34 6.66
CA LYS A 802 32.39 32.19 6.76
C LYS A 802 31.14 31.47 6.27
N ARG A 803 29.98 31.99 6.68
CA ARG A 803 28.73 31.59 6.02
C ARG A 803 28.76 32.10 4.58
N ALA A 804 28.06 31.43 3.67
CA ALA A 804 28.11 31.76 2.26
C ALA A 804 26.72 31.88 1.65
N LEU A 805 26.47 33.03 1.01
CA LEU A 805 25.32 33.26 0.13
C LEU A 805 25.82 33.30 -1.31
N GLY A 806 25.12 32.62 -2.21
CA GLY A 806 25.40 32.57 -3.63
C GLY A 806 24.12 32.76 -4.42
N VAL A 807 24.01 33.86 -5.17
CA VAL A 807 22.82 34.14 -5.99
C VAL A 807 23.29 34.52 -7.38
N PHE A 808 23.08 33.63 -8.35
CA PHE A 808 23.86 33.66 -9.59
C PHE A 808 23.12 34.25 -10.78
N CYS A 809 21.79 34.34 -10.72
CA CYS A 809 20.96 34.96 -11.75
C CYS A 809 19.60 35.40 -11.17
N GLN A 810 18.88 36.24 -11.92
CA GLN A 810 17.42 36.34 -11.75
C GLN A 810 16.76 35.05 -12.25
N GLY A 811 15.61 34.71 -11.69
CA GLY A 811 14.92 33.48 -12.04
C GLY A 811 15.68 32.21 -11.63
N SER A 812 15.27 31.06 -12.18
CA SER A 812 16.01 29.80 -12.06
C SER A 812 17.28 29.80 -12.91
N MET A 813 18.27 29.01 -12.50
CA MET A 813 19.51 28.86 -13.23
C MET A 813 19.27 28.24 -14.61
N PRO A 814 20.01 28.69 -15.65
CA PRO A 814 20.03 28.00 -16.93
C PRO A 814 20.34 26.50 -16.81
N VAL A 815 19.61 25.69 -17.55
CA VAL A 815 19.73 24.23 -17.58
C VAL A 815 21.11 23.78 -18.05
N TRP A 816 21.47 22.52 -17.79
CA TRP A 816 22.77 21.96 -18.18
C TRP A 816 23.03 22.09 -19.68
N LEU A 817 22.02 21.84 -20.52
CA LEU A 817 22.14 21.91 -21.97
C LEU A 817 22.50 23.33 -22.44
N ASP A 818 21.90 24.37 -21.87
CA ASP A 818 22.19 25.75 -22.27
C ASP A 818 23.56 26.21 -21.72
N ARG A 819 23.99 25.72 -20.54
CA ARG A 819 25.33 26.02 -20.01
C ARG A 819 26.46 25.30 -20.74
N ASN A 820 26.20 24.14 -21.34
CA ASN A 820 27.26 23.25 -21.84
C ASN A 820 27.21 23.00 -23.35
N GLU A 821 26.02 22.93 -23.95
CA GLU A 821 25.80 22.61 -25.37
C GLU A 821 25.35 23.80 -26.21
N TYR A 822 24.30 24.50 -25.78
CA TYR A 822 23.71 25.62 -26.50
C TYR A 822 24.05 26.95 -25.82
N LYS A 823 25.35 27.22 -25.66
CA LYS A 823 25.87 28.35 -24.88
C LYS A 823 25.42 29.71 -25.37
N ASP A 824 25.15 29.84 -26.67
CA ASP A 824 24.63 31.07 -27.28
C ASP A 824 23.27 31.47 -26.66
N ASN A 825 22.50 30.51 -26.12
CA ASN A 825 21.24 30.82 -25.43
C ASN A 825 21.47 31.69 -24.19
N LEU A 826 22.62 31.56 -23.52
CA LEU A 826 22.94 32.37 -22.34
C LEU A 826 22.96 33.87 -22.66
N GLU A 827 23.41 34.25 -23.86
CA GLU A 827 23.48 35.66 -24.27
C GLU A 827 22.09 36.30 -24.47
N THR A 828 21.06 35.46 -24.66
CA THR A 828 19.67 35.90 -24.87
C THR A 828 18.91 36.14 -23.57
N PHE A 829 19.45 35.70 -22.44
CA PHE A 829 18.78 35.84 -21.15
C PHE A 829 18.95 37.25 -20.57
N HIS A 830 17.90 37.72 -19.89
CA HIS A 830 17.92 38.97 -19.13
C HIS A 830 17.84 38.60 -17.64
N ASN A 831 18.98 38.20 -17.07
CA ASN A 831 19.01 37.55 -15.76
C ASN A 831 20.21 37.94 -14.88
N ASP A 832 20.73 39.16 -15.01
CA ASP A 832 21.82 39.68 -14.17
C ASP A 832 21.46 39.60 -12.67
N PRO A 833 22.27 38.93 -11.82
CA PRO A 833 22.01 38.80 -10.39
C PRO A 833 21.99 40.13 -9.61
N ARG A 834 22.36 41.24 -10.23
CA ARG A 834 22.31 42.59 -9.63
C ARG A 834 21.01 43.35 -9.94
N GLY A 835 20.09 42.76 -10.69
CA GLY A 835 18.83 43.41 -11.08
C GLY A 835 18.90 44.19 -12.40
N GLY A 836 19.96 44.00 -13.19
CA GLY A 836 20.12 44.60 -14.51
C GLY A 836 19.49 43.77 -15.63
N ASN A 837 19.45 44.33 -16.84
CA ASN A 837 18.91 43.64 -18.04
C ASN A 837 19.97 42.81 -18.80
N GLY A 838 21.18 42.65 -18.24
CA GLY A 838 22.24 41.84 -18.83
C GLY A 838 22.02 40.33 -18.61
N HIS A 839 22.88 39.50 -19.20
CA HIS A 839 22.89 38.05 -18.97
C HIS A 839 23.93 37.63 -17.92
N ALA A 840 23.64 36.56 -17.20
CA ALA A 840 24.57 35.88 -16.31
C ALA A 840 25.42 34.86 -17.10
N GLY A 841 26.63 35.24 -17.51
CA GLY A 841 27.52 34.37 -18.31
C GLY A 841 28.46 33.45 -17.51
N ASP A 842 28.84 33.83 -16.28
CA ASP A 842 29.75 33.06 -15.40
C ASP A 842 28.96 32.30 -14.32
N LEU A 843 28.22 31.28 -14.73
CA LEU A 843 27.32 30.51 -13.87
C LEU A 843 27.99 29.23 -13.32
N PRO A 844 27.87 28.94 -12.01
CA PRO A 844 28.26 27.63 -11.48
C PRO A 844 27.25 26.56 -11.92
N GLY A 845 27.71 25.30 -12.00
CA GLY A 845 26.79 24.17 -12.05
C GLY A 845 26.40 23.63 -10.69
N LEU A 846 25.46 22.67 -10.66
CA LEU A 846 25.03 22.04 -9.42
C LEU A 846 26.22 21.49 -8.64
N LYS A 847 27.13 20.80 -9.33
CA LYS A 847 28.38 20.26 -8.78
C LYS A 847 29.29 21.29 -8.14
N ASP A 848 29.51 22.44 -8.80
CA ASP A 848 30.34 23.51 -8.24
C ASP A 848 29.74 24.03 -6.92
N MET A 849 28.42 24.25 -6.91
CA MET A 849 27.70 24.72 -5.73
C MET A 849 27.71 23.70 -4.59
N THR A 850 27.37 22.43 -4.86
CA THR A 850 27.38 21.35 -3.87
C THR A 850 28.77 21.15 -3.28
N PHE A 851 29.84 21.21 -4.09
CA PHE A 851 31.21 21.05 -3.60
C PHE A 851 31.61 22.17 -2.66
N LYS A 852 31.34 23.42 -3.04
CA LYS A 852 31.62 24.57 -2.17
C LYS A 852 30.76 24.51 -0.89
N ALA A 853 29.52 24.05 -1.00
CA ALA A 853 28.64 23.88 0.16
C ALA A 853 29.23 22.88 1.16
N ILE A 854 29.67 21.71 0.69
CA ILE A 854 30.34 20.70 1.53
C ILE A 854 31.58 21.27 2.20
N ASP A 855 32.41 22.06 1.50
CA ASP A 855 33.61 22.66 2.08
C ASP A 855 33.29 23.62 3.24
N VAL A 856 32.32 24.52 3.03
CA VAL A 856 31.86 25.47 4.06
C VAL A 856 31.21 24.74 5.23
N LEU A 857 30.28 23.82 4.95
CA LEU A 857 29.50 23.10 5.96
C LEU A 857 30.36 22.16 6.79
N ASN A 858 31.30 21.43 6.18
CA ASN A 858 32.24 20.58 6.91
C ASN A 858 33.14 21.43 7.82
N LYS A 859 33.65 22.57 7.32
CA LYS A 859 34.51 23.46 8.11
C LYS A 859 33.77 24.08 9.30
N ARG A 860 32.54 24.54 9.09
CA ARG A 860 31.74 25.25 10.10
C ARG A 860 31.00 24.32 11.05
N GLY A 861 30.54 23.18 10.56
CA GLY A 861 29.88 22.14 11.34
C GLY A 861 30.86 21.38 12.25
N GLY A 862 32.10 21.17 11.80
CA GLY A 862 33.14 20.51 12.58
C GLY A 862 32.65 19.20 13.21
N ASP A 863 32.85 19.03 14.52
CA ASP A 863 32.41 17.83 15.25
C ASP A 863 30.90 17.71 15.42
N LYS A 864 30.16 18.80 15.21
CA LYS A 864 28.68 18.79 15.27
C LYS A 864 28.05 18.22 14.00
N GLY A 865 28.80 18.22 12.90
CA GLY A 865 28.36 17.72 11.59
C GLY A 865 27.52 18.73 10.80
N PHE A 866 26.98 18.28 9.68
CA PHE A 866 26.14 19.11 8.82
C PHE A 866 24.96 18.40 8.15
N PHE A 867 23.94 19.20 7.80
CA PHE A 867 22.84 18.79 6.91
C PHE A 867 22.88 19.63 5.63
N LEU A 868 22.93 18.99 4.47
CA LEU A 868 22.90 19.66 3.17
C LEU A 868 21.75 19.13 2.34
N MET A 869 20.93 20.02 1.79
CA MET A 869 20.02 19.70 0.69
C MET A 869 20.60 20.25 -0.62
N SER A 870 20.58 19.43 -1.67
CA SER A 870 21.09 19.79 -3.01
C SER A 870 20.10 19.39 -4.10
N GLU A 871 19.54 20.37 -4.80
CA GLU A 871 18.43 20.16 -5.73
C GLU A 871 18.81 20.37 -7.20
N ALA A 872 18.43 19.42 -8.06
CA ALA A 872 18.35 19.58 -9.50
C ALA A 872 16.90 19.91 -9.90
N ALA A 873 16.53 21.18 -9.82
CA ALA A 873 15.16 21.65 -9.90
C ALA A 873 14.58 21.67 -11.33
N SER A 874 15.44 21.80 -12.34
CA SER A 874 14.97 21.94 -13.72
C SER A 874 14.53 20.62 -14.36
N ILE A 875 14.70 19.48 -13.68
CA ILE A 875 14.08 18.22 -14.13
C ILE A 875 12.57 18.43 -14.22
N ASP A 876 11.94 18.87 -13.13
CA ASP A 876 10.55 19.29 -13.04
C ASP A 876 10.18 20.40 -14.04
N LYS A 877 10.88 21.54 -13.98
CA LYS A 877 10.52 22.73 -14.78
C LYS A 877 10.50 22.44 -16.28
N GLN A 878 11.41 21.59 -16.75
CA GLN A 878 11.47 21.22 -18.16
C GLN A 878 10.46 20.11 -18.51
N MET A 879 10.09 19.24 -17.56
CA MET A 879 8.98 18.30 -17.75
C MET A 879 7.64 19.01 -17.88
N HIS A 880 7.38 20.07 -17.11
CA HIS A 880 6.22 20.95 -17.29
C HIS A 880 6.19 21.58 -18.70
N ASN A 881 7.35 22.03 -19.22
CA ASN A 881 7.47 22.60 -20.56
C ASN A 881 7.39 21.55 -21.69
N LEU A 882 7.33 20.26 -21.37
CA LEU A 882 7.47 19.15 -22.32
C LEU A 882 8.84 19.11 -23.03
N ASP A 883 9.86 19.74 -22.46
CA ASP A 883 11.25 19.75 -22.96
C ASP A 883 12.07 18.63 -22.29
N TYR A 884 11.79 17.39 -22.74
CA TYR A 884 12.34 16.19 -22.12
C TYR A 884 13.86 16.10 -22.22
N ASP A 885 14.47 16.61 -23.30
CA ASP A 885 15.93 16.58 -23.47
C ASP A 885 16.63 17.44 -22.42
N ARG A 886 16.12 18.66 -22.13
CA ARG A 886 16.65 19.50 -21.06
C ARG A 886 16.41 18.89 -19.67
N ALA A 887 15.22 18.34 -19.43
CA ALA A 887 14.92 17.66 -18.18
C ALA A 887 15.88 16.49 -17.89
N LEU A 888 16.12 15.63 -18.89
CA LEU A 888 17.03 14.49 -18.77
C LEU A 888 18.50 14.92 -18.69
N GLY A 889 18.87 16.05 -19.31
CA GLY A 889 20.20 16.65 -19.14
C GLY A 889 20.50 17.10 -17.72
N ASP A 890 19.54 17.74 -17.05
CA ASP A 890 19.68 18.14 -15.65
C ASP A 890 19.66 16.91 -14.71
N LEU A 891 18.95 15.83 -15.05
CA LEU A 891 19.05 14.54 -14.35
C LEU A 891 20.46 13.94 -14.47
N LEU A 892 21.10 14.01 -15.64
CA LEU A 892 22.50 13.60 -15.79
C LEU A 892 23.47 14.52 -15.02
N GLU A 893 23.19 15.83 -14.91
CA GLU A 893 23.96 16.73 -14.03
C GLU A 893 23.82 16.36 -12.55
N LEU A 894 22.62 15.95 -12.11
CA LEU A 894 22.39 15.42 -10.77
C LEU A 894 23.27 14.19 -10.52
N ASP A 895 23.26 13.21 -11.44
CA ASP A 895 24.07 11.99 -11.29
C ASP A 895 25.58 12.27 -11.26
N ASP A 896 26.08 13.17 -12.12
CA ASP A 896 27.48 13.59 -12.11
C ASP A 896 27.85 14.35 -10.82
N THR A 897 26.91 15.10 -10.26
CA THR A 897 27.08 15.76 -8.96
C THR A 897 27.15 14.74 -7.82
N VAL A 898 26.28 13.74 -7.80
CA VAL A 898 26.31 12.64 -6.82
C VAL A 898 27.63 11.88 -6.91
N ARG A 899 28.08 11.55 -8.13
CA ARG A 899 29.39 10.91 -8.39
C ARG A 899 30.54 11.72 -7.82
N GLY A 900 30.61 12.99 -8.18
CA GLY A 900 31.64 13.89 -7.67
C GLY A 900 31.60 14.04 -6.15
N THR A 901 30.40 14.03 -5.56
CA THR A 901 30.21 14.20 -4.11
C THR A 901 30.76 12.99 -3.36
N ILE A 902 30.43 11.77 -3.78
CA ILE A 902 30.97 10.55 -3.17
C ILE A 902 32.50 10.53 -3.23
N ASP A 903 33.08 10.87 -4.38
CA ASP A 903 34.54 10.96 -4.55
C ASP A 903 35.16 12.02 -3.62
N LYS A 904 34.51 13.18 -3.47
CA LYS A 904 34.96 14.26 -2.60
C LYS A 904 34.91 13.85 -1.13
N LEU A 905 33.80 13.27 -0.67
CA LEU A 905 33.64 12.78 0.71
C LEU A 905 34.67 11.69 1.04
N GLY A 906 34.96 10.79 0.09
CA GLY A 906 36.01 9.78 0.23
C GLY A 906 37.40 10.41 0.39
N LYS A 907 37.75 11.40 -0.44
CA LYS A 907 39.02 12.16 -0.32
C LYS A 907 39.13 12.94 0.97
N MET A 908 38.01 13.40 1.52
CA MET A 908 37.94 14.10 2.81
C MET A 908 37.96 13.14 4.01
N GLY A 909 37.80 11.83 3.79
CA GLY A 909 37.78 10.83 4.86
C GLY A 909 36.51 10.86 5.73
N ILE A 910 35.40 11.40 5.22
CA ILE A 910 34.14 11.55 5.97
C ILE A 910 32.96 10.81 5.32
N LEU A 911 33.22 9.98 4.30
CA LEU A 911 32.16 9.21 3.63
C LEU A 911 31.45 8.27 4.60
N ASP A 912 32.19 7.56 5.44
CA ASP A 912 31.63 6.61 6.43
C ASP A 912 30.87 7.31 7.57
N GLU A 913 31.00 8.63 7.72
CA GLU A 913 30.26 9.44 8.69
C GLU A 913 29.05 10.15 8.06
N THR A 914 28.83 10.00 6.74
CA THR A 914 27.87 10.78 5.96
C THR A 914 26.82 9.88 5.32
N LEU A 915 25.55 10.11 5.66
CA LEU A 915 24.42 9.51 4.96
C LEU A 915 24.12 10.34 3.70
N VAL A 916 24.22 9.74 2.53
CA VAL A 916 23.90 10.33 1.23
C VAL A 916 22.61 9.71 0.72
N ILE A 917 21.62 10.55 0.42
CA ILE A 917 20.31 10.17 -0.08
C ILE A 917 20.09 10.87 -1.42
N VAL A 918 19.54 10.17 -2.42
CA VAL A 918 19.07 10.75 -3.68
C VAL A 918 17.61 10.36 -3.86
N THR A 919 16.73 11.34 -4.02
CA THR A 919 15.29 11.11 -4.22
C THR A 919 14.65 12.21 -5.06
N ALA A 920 13.34 12.14 -5.30
CA ALA A 920 12.51 13.26 -5.73
C ALA A 920 11.50 13.64 -4.64
N ASP A 921 10.84 14.77 -4.83
CA ASP A 921 9.72 15.30 -4.06
C ASP A 921 8.36 14.80 -4.61
N HIS A 922 8.22 14.74 -5.94
CA HIS A 922 7.09 14.17 -6.67
C HIS A 922 7.53 13.64 -8.05
N GLY A 923 6.60 13.10 -8.83
CA GLY A 923 6.90 12.52 -10.14
C GLY A 923 6.02 13.06 -11.25
N HIS A 924 6.54 13.14 -12.48
CA HIS A 924 5.72 13.33 -13.68
C HIS A 924 5.32 11.99 -14.34
N GLY A 925 4.19 11.99 -15.03
CA GLY A 925 3.69 10.84 -15.80
C GLY A 925 4.45 10.56 -17.10
N PHE A 926 5.77 10.70 -17.08
CA PHE A 926 6.69 10.52 -18.21
C PHE A 926 6.96 9.04 -18.50
N ASP A 927 6.96 8.66 -19.78
CA ASP A 927 7.40 7.32 -20.21
C ASP A 927 8.02 7.33 -21.62
N VAL A 928 8.75 6.26 -21.96
CA VAL A 928 9.36 6.01 -23.27
C VAL A 928 8.66 4.83 -23.95
N TRP A 929 8.04 5.04 -25.10
CA TRP A 929 7.28 4.00 -25.82
C TRP A 929 7.94 3.52 -27.12
N GLY A 930 9.09 4.10 -27.52
CA GLY A 930 9.81 3.67 -28.71
C GLY A 930 10.89 4.65 -29.15
N SER A 931 11.19 4.66 -30.45
CA SER A 931 12.10 5.62 -31.09
C SER A 931 11.41 6.39 -32.20
N ALA A 932 11.79 7.64 -32.44
CA ALA A 932 11.31 8.44 -33.56
C ALA A 932 12.41 8.65 -34.61
N ASP A 933 12.17 8.27 -35.88
CA ASP A 933 13.01 8.70 -37.01
C ASP A 933 12.67 10.16 -37.37
N THR A 934 13.41 11.09 -36.76
CA THR A 934 13.14 12.54 -36.84
C THR A 934 13.22 13.08 -38.27
N LYS A 935 14.06 12.47 -39.13
CA LYS A 935 14.18 12.84 -40.55
C LYS A 935 12.99 12.34 -41.36
N TYR A 936 12.53 11.11 -41.10
CA TYR A 936 11.35 10.57 -41.77
C TYR A 936 10.10 11.37 -41.38
N LEU A 937 9.97 11.72 -40.10
CA LEU A 937 8.87 12.55 -39.57
C LEU A 937 8.77 13.88 -40.32
N GLU A 938 9.87 14.63 -40.39
CA GLU A 938 9.93 15.94 -41.04
C GLU A 938 9.58 15.89 -42.55
N ALA A 939 9.86 14.78 -43.23
CA ALA A 939 9.55 14.61 -44.65
C ALA A 939 8.05 14.36 -44.95
N GLN A 940 7.25 13.97 -43.95
CA GLN A 940 5.82 13.67 -44.16
C GLN A 940 4.96 14.93 -44.19
N GLN A 941 3.87 14.89 -44.97
CA GLN A 941 3.02 16.07 -45.24
C GLN A 941 1.83 16.20 -44.28
N ASP A 942 1.35 15.11 -43.69
CA ASP A 942 0.20 15.11 -42.79
C ASP A 942 0.51 14.45 -41.43
N ASP A 943 -0.25 14.83 -40.40
CA ASP A 943 -0.05 14.39 -39.02
C ASP A 943 -0.17 12.86 -38.85
N ARG A 944 -0.99 12.18 -39.65
CA ARG A 944 -1.15 10.73 -39.57
C ARG A 944 0.05 10.01 -40.15
N ALA A 945 0.58 10.49 -41.27
CA ALA A 945 1.82 9.97 -41.86
C ALA A 945 3.04 10.23 -40.96
N LYS A 946 3.13 11.41 -40.31
CA LYS A 946 4.20 11.73 -39.35
C LYS A 946 4.31 10.72 -38.21
N ARG A 947 3.17 10.25 -37.68
CA ARG A 947 3.14 9.22 -36.63
C ARG A 947 3.78 7.88 -37.03
N ASN A 948 3.85 7.57 -38.32
CA ASN A 948 4.54 6.36 -38.80
C ASN A 948 6.08 6.43 -38.63
N ALA A 949 6.62 7.58 -38.26
CA ALA A 949 8.03 7.73 -37.88
C ALA A 949 8.37 7.06 -36.53
N ILE A 950 7.35 6.71 -35.73
CA ILE A 950 7.52 6.10 -34.41
C ILE A 950 7.70 4.59 -34.58
N GLY A 951 8.91 4.11 -34.30
CA GLY A 951 9.25 2.69 -34.23
C GLY A 951 8.90 2.11 -32.87
N VAL A 952 8.08 1.05 -32.87
CA VAL A 952 7.68 0.27 -31.68
C VAL A 952 8.28 -1.13 -31.72
N TYR A 953 8.43 -1.77 -30.56
CA TYR A 953 9.00 -3.12 -30.42
C TYR A 953 10.32 -3.30 -31.17
N ASP A 954 10.42 -4.25 -32.11
CA ASP A 954 11.62 -4.51 -32.94
C ASP A 954 12.04 -3.29 -33.77
N ARG A 955 11.08 -2.46 -34.18
CA ARG A 955 11.32 -1.25 -34.98
C ARG A 955 11.81 -0.06 -34.15
N SER A 956 11.82 -0.14 -32.82
CA SER A 956 12.44 0.89 -31.97
C SER A 956 13.96 0.96 -32.12
N GLY A 957 14.59 -0.09 -32.69
CA GLY A 957 16.01 -0.09 -33.02
C GLY A 957 16.94 0.02 -31.80
N GLN A 958 18.16 0.51 -32.04
CA GLN A 958 19.17 0.74 -31.01
C GLN A 958 19.34 2.25 -30.77
N ALA A 959 19.60 2.63 -29.52
CA ALA A 959 19.84 4.03 -29.17
C ALA A 959 21.07 4.59 -29.88
N GLN A 960 20.90 5.76 -30.50
CA GLN A 960 21.97 6.43 -31.26
C GLN A 960 22.67 7.56 -30.48
N TYR A 961 22.17 7.92 -29.30
CA TYR A 961 22.75 8.95 -28.44
C TYR A 961 24.20 8.62 -28.01
N SER A 962 24.50 7.34 -27.85
CA SER A 962 25.81 6.82 -27.42
C SER A 962 26.60 6.11 -28.54
N ALA A 963 26.16 6.21 -29.81
CA ALA A 963 26.81 5.60 -30.96
C ALA A 963 28.15 6.30 -31.27
N GLY A 964 29.18 6.01 -30.48
CA GLY A 964 30.46 6.72 -30.54
C GLY A 964 31.22 6.86 -29.23
N GLN A 965 30.85 6.14 -28.15
CA GLN A 965 31.67 6.06 -26.93
C GLN A 965 32.99 5.32 -27.18
N GLY A 966 33.89 6.00 -27.87
CA GLY A 966 35.32 5.72 -28.01
C GLY A 966 36.11 6.99 -27.67
N PRO A 967 37.42 7.06 -27.97
CA PRO A 967 38.29 8.19 -27.61
C PRO A 967 37.86 9.56 -28.18
N ASN A 968 36.84 9.61 -29.04
CA ASN A 968 36.29 10.82 -29.68
C ASN A 968 34.98 11.32 -29.03
N ASN A 969 34.60 10.86 -27.82
CA ASN A 969 33.51 11.50 -27.08
C ASN A 969 33.85 12.99 -26.85
N LYS A 970 32.96 13.91 -27.26
CA LYS A 970 33.12 15.37 -27.12
C LYS A 970 33.44 15.80 -25.68
N TYR A 971 33.03 15.00 -24.71
CA TYR A 971 33.23 15.24 -23.28
C TYR A 971 34.34 14.38 -22.64
N GLY A 972 35.08 13.61 -23.44
CA GLY A 972 36.14 12.71 -23.00
C GLY A 972 35.68 11.27 -22.72
N ALA A 973 36.64 10.35 -22.63
CA ALA A 973 36.40 8.90 -22.49
C ALA A 973 35.67 8.48 -21.18
N ASN A 974 35.58 9.38 -20.20
CA ASN A 974 34.94 9.15 -18.89
C ASN A 974 33.70 10.03 -18.66
N SER A 975 33.11 10.59 -19.72
CA SER A 975 31.88 11.39 -19.59
C SER A 975 30.64 10.51 -19.61
N TYR A 976 29.75 10.76 -18.64
CA TYR A 976 28.45 10.10 -18.49
C TYR A 976 27.32 10.93 -19.14
N PHE A 977 27.63 11.57 -20.27
CA PHE A 977 26.68 12.32 -21.11
C PHE A 977 26.66 11.73 -22.53
N PRO A 978 25.54 11.87 -23.28
CA PRO A 978 25.42 11.33 -24.63
C PRO A 978 26.45 11.96 -25.60
N SER A 979 26.90 11.22 -26.60
CA SER A 979 27.81 11.76 -27.63
C SER A 979 27.15 12.77 -28.58
N THR A 980 25.82 12.74 -28.67
CA THR A 980 25.00 13.68 -29.41
C THR A 980 23.62 13.82 -28.77
N TRP A 981 23.07 15.03 -28.78
CA TRP A 981 21.68 15.34 -28.38
C TRP A 981 20.71 15.33 -29.57
N GLU A 982 21.22 15.10 -30.78
CA GLU A 982 20.45 15.18 -32.03
C GLU A 982 20.58 13.92 -32.90
N PRO A 983 20.32 12.72 -32.34
CA PRO A 983 20.31 11.52 -33.16
C PRO A 983 19.17 11.55 -34.19
N ARG A 984 19.35 10.80 -35.28
CA ARG A 984 18.25 10.57 -36.23
C ARG A 984 17.12 9.78 -35.58
N TYR A 985 17.47 8.71 -34.85
CA TYR A 985 16.52 7.89 -34.10
C TYR A 985 16.55 8.35 -32.64
N ALA A 986 15.66 9.29 -32.32
CA ALA A 986 15.50 9.88 -31.00
C ALA A 986 14.56 9.05 -30.12
N ILE A 987 14.57 9.28 -28.81
CA ILE A 987 13.59 8.70 -27.89
C ILE A 987 12.19 9.22 -28.26
N ALA A 988 11.24 8.31 -28.46
CA ALA A 988 9.83 8.67 -28.52
C ALA A 988 9.24 8.57 -27.11
N ALA A 989 9.04 9.72 -26.48
CA ALA A 989 8.61 9.86 -25.09
C ALA A 989 7.65 11.03 -24.90
N GLY A 990 7.04 11.05 -23.72
CA GLY A 990 6.14 12.12 -23.31
C GLY A 990 5.43 11.84 -22.01
N VAL A 991 4.66 12.83 -21.56
CA VAL A 991 3.90 12.76 -20.31
C VAL A 991 2.42 12.47 -20.58
N GLY A 992 1.80 11.67 -19.72
CA GLY A 992 0.36 11.38 -19.80
C GLY A 992 -0.54 12.57 -19.45
N ALA A 993 0.01 13.60 -18.80
CA ALA A 993 -0.68 14.80 -18.33
C ALA A 993 -0.08 16.04 -19.03
N ALA A 994 -0.61 16.38 -20.22
CA ALA A 994 -0.10 17.45 -21.07
C ALA A 994 -1.25 18.28 -21.69
N PRO A 995 -0.99 19.53 -22.08
CA PRO A 995 -1.88 20.32 -22.93
C PRO A 995 -1.84 19.82 -24.39
N ASP A 996 -2.71 20.37 -25.23
CA ASP A 996 -2.54 20.26 -26.68
C ASP A 996 -1.16 20.82 -27.09
N HIS A 997 -0.40 20.05 -27.88
CA HIS A 997 0.95 20.47 -28.31
C HIS A 997 1.33 19.84 -29.66
N ARG A 998 2.46 20.27 -30.23
CA ARG A 998 3.07 19.65 -31.42
C ARG A 998 4.32 18.87 -31.03
N GLU A 999 4.49 17.66 -31.56
CA GLU A 999 5.65 16.82 -31.23
C GLU A 999 6.44 16.41 -32.48
N ASN A 1000 7.77 16.56 -32.41
CA ASN A 1000 8.73 16.17 -33.45
C ASN A 1000 9.92 15.35 -32.91
N PHE A 1001 10.00 15.14 -31.59
CA PHE A 1001 11.02 14.43 -30.83
C PHE A 1001 12.46 14.93 -31.06
N ARG A 1002 12.60 16.23 -31.39
CA ARG A 1002 13.90 16.89 -31.58
C ARG A 1002 14.12 17.89 -30.46
N VAL A 1003 15.36 17.96 -30.00
CA VAL A 1003 15.80 19.00 -29.07
C VAL A 1003 15.60 20.40 -29.65
N HIS A 1004 15.11 21.32 -28.83
CA HIS A 1004 14.92 22.73 -29.18
C HIS A 1004 16.20 23.53 -28.93
N ARG A 1005 16.95 23.85 -29.99
CA ARG A 1005 18.26 24.52 -29.87
C ARG A 1005 18.18 25.93 -29.29
N SER A 1006 17.10 26.66 -29.56
CA SER A 1006 16.95 28.09 -29.24
C SER A 1006 16.39 28.37 -27.84
N GLY A 1007 16.37 27.38 -26.96
CA GLY A 1007 15.88 27.49 -25.59
C GLY A 1007 14.72 26.53 -25.29
N PRO A 1008 14.14 26.61 -24.08
CA PRO A 1008 13.03 25.77 -23.63
C PRO A 1008 11.80 25.85 -24.54
N ARG A 1009 11.04 24.76 -24.56
CA ARG A 1009 9.77 24.69 -25.28
C ARG A 1009 8.69 25.60 -24.71
N GLN A 1010 7.79 26.04 -25.59
CA GLN A 1010 6.50 26.65 -25.23
C GLN A 1010 5.39 25.84 -25.92
N PRO A 1011 4.90 24.75 -25.31
CA PRO A 1011 4.08 23.76 -26.00
C PRO A 1011 2.68 24.28 -26.38
N ALA A 1012 2.12 25.19 -25.58
CA ALA A 1012 0.80 25.77 -25.79
C ALA A 1012 0.81 27.30 -25.69
N VAL A 1013 -0.19 27.95 -26.30
CA VAL A 1013 -0.42 29.40 -26.26
C VAL A 1013 -1.88 29.69 -25.92
N MET A 1014 -2.10 30.76 -25.16
CA MET A 1014 -3.44 31.16 -24.75
C MET A 1014 -4.15 31.92 -25.87
N VAL A 1015 -5.34 31.47 -26.26
CA VAL A 1015 -6.24 32.09 -27.24
C VAL A 1015 -7.65 32.09 -26.68
N GLY A 1016 -8.25 33.28 -26.53
CA GLY A 1016 -9.64 33.38 -26.06
C GLY A 1016 -9.89 32.87 -24.63
N GLY A 1017 -8.85 32.78 -23.79
CA GLY A 1017 -8.95 32.29 -22.40
C GLY A 1017 -8.69 30.80 -22.22
N GLU A 1018 -8.36 30.08 -23.31
CA GLU A 1018 -7.98 28.66 -23.29
C GLU A 1018 -6.62 28.46 -23.96
N PHE A 1019 -5.96 27.34 -23.67
CA PHE A 1019 -4.68 26.97 -24.24
C PHE A 1019 -4.85 26.03 -25.43
N TYR A 1020 -4.13 26.36 -26.51
CA TYR A 1020 -4.07 25.57 -27.74
C TYR A 1020 -2.62 25.27 -28.09
N ALA A 1021 -2.40 24.20 -28.86
CA ALA A 1021 -1.06 23.85 -29.37
C ALA A 1021 -0.38 25.05 -30.05
N ASN A 1022 0.84 25.37 -29.62
CA ASN A 1022 1.60 26.48 -30.18
C ASN A 1022 2.07 26.13 -31.60
N PRO A 1023 1.61 26.83 -32.66
CA PRO A 1023 2.03 26.52 -34.03
C PRO A 1023 3.51 26.83 -34.31
N LYS A 1024 4.14 27.64 -33.45
CA LYS A 1024 5.58 27.93 -33.53
C LYS A 1024 6.44 26.88 -32.82
N ASP A 1025 5.86 26.12 -31.88
CA ASP A 1025 6.54 25.00 -31.26
C ASP A 1025 6.53 23.81 -32.22
N SER A 1026 7.69 23.21 -32.45
CA SER A 1026 7.84 22.00 -33.28
C SER A 1026 7.03 22.05 -34.59
N PRO A 1027 7.27 23.03 -35.50
CA PRO A 1027 6.41 23.24 -36.68
C PRO A 1027 6.41 22.04 -37.64
N ALA A 1028 7.50 21.27 -37.69
CA ALA A 1028 7.58 20.01 -38.44
C ALA A 1028 6.84 18.84 -37.76
N GLY A 1029 6.42 19.00 -36.51
CA GLY A 1029 5.73 18.00 -35.70
C GLY A 1029 4.28 17.75 -36.10
N PHE A 1030 3.66 16.77 -35.45
CA PHE A 1030 2.22 16.48 -35.54
C PHE A 1030 1.52 16.91 -34.26
N VAL A 1031 0.21 17.18 -34.32
CA VAL A 1031 -0.57 17.56 -33.14
C VAL A 1031 -0.80 16.35 -32.23
N VAL A 1032 -0.56 16.53 -30.94
CA VAL A 1032 -0.91 15.63 -29.84
C VAL A 1032 -1.98 16.33 -29.01
N ASN A 1033 -3.16 15.72 -28.93
CA ASN A 1033 -4.25 16.24 -28.10
C ASN A 1033 -3.94 15.98 -26.63
N GLY A 1034 -4.12 17.00 -25.80
CA GLY A 1034 -3.91 16.97 -24.37
C GLY A 1034 -4.97 16.19 -23.60
N THR A 1035 -4.66 15.94 -22.34
CA THR A 1035 -5.52 15.26 -21.37
C THR A 1035 -5.92 16.17 -20.21
N LEU A 1036 -5.33 17.37 -20.15
CA LEU A 1036 -5.56 18.36 -19.13
C LEU A 1036 -6.73 19.31 -19.48
N PRO A 1037 -7.32 19.98 -18.47
CA PRO A 1037 -8.29 21.04 -18.71
C PRO A 1037 -7.74 22.10 -19.68
N THR A 1038 -8.61 22.71 -20.48
CA THR A 1038 -8.24 23.73 -21.50
C THR A 1038 -7.63 25.00 -20.90
N LYS A 1039 -7.59 25.12 -19.58
CA LYS A 1039 -6.97 26.23 -18.83
C LYS A 1039 -5.52 25.93 -18.40
N GLU A 1040 -5.04 24.71 -18.59
CA GLU A 1040 -3.66 24.33 -18.29
C GLU A 1040 -2.80 24.43 -19.56
N GLY A 1041 -1.74 25.23 -19.51
CA GLY A 1041 -0.85 25.47 -20.67
C GLY A 1041 0.42 24.63 -20.68
N GLN A 1042 0.60 23.75 -19.69
CA GLN A 1042 1.84 23.01 -19.40
C GLN A 1042 1.50 21.62 -18.86
N GLY A 1043 2.49 20.72 -18.84
CA GLY A 1043 2.33 19.43 -18.15
C GLY A 1043 2.07 19.62 -16.66
N VAL A 1044 1.69 18.56 -15.94
CA VAL A 1044 1.53 18.58 -14.47
C VAL A 1044 2.09 17.32 -13.83
N HIS A 1045 2.20 17.34 -12.50
CA HIS A 1045 2.67 16.22 -11.70
C HIS A 1045 1.74 14.99 -11.79
N SER A 1046 2.21 13.86 -11.27
CA SER A 1046 1.53 12.57 -11.24
C SER A 1046 1.64 11.88 -9.88
N LEU A 1047 0.78 10.90 -9.62
CA LEU A 1047 0.76 10.07 -8.40
C LEU A 1047 1.88 9.00 -8.38
N THR A 1048 2.87 9.09 -9.26
CA THR A 1048 3.93 8.09 -9.36
C THR A 1048 4.79 8.09 -8.09
N ASP A 1049 4.91 6.96 -7.41
CA ASP A 1049 5.90 6.78 -6.34
C ASP A 1049 7.31 7.04 -6.88
N VAL A 1050 8.09 7.81 -6.14
CA VAL A 1050 9.43 8.24 -6.59
C VAL A 1050 10.53 7.43 -5.92
N PRO A 1051 11.63 7.14 -6.64
CA PRO A 1051 12.70 6.30 -6.11
C PRO A 1051 13.55 7.06 -5.10
N ILE A 1052 14.09 6.32 -4.13
CA ILE A 1052 15.06 6.81 -3.14
C ILE A 1052 16.25 5.88 -3.06
N TYR A 1053 17.45 6.43 -3.26
CA TYR A 1053 18.72 5.72 -3.19
C TYR A 1053 19.46 6.19 -1.93
N ALA A 1054 19.97 5.26 -1.11
CA ALA A 1054 20.74 5.60 0.09
C ALA A 1054 22.11 4.90 0.17
N LEU A 1055 23.12 5.65 0.64
CA LEU A 1055 24.50 5.23 0.86
C LEU A 1055 25.02 5.80 2.19
N GLY A 1056 25.72 5.00 2.98
CA GLY A 1056 26.35 5.42 4.25
C GLY A 1056 25.61 4.92 5.49
N PRO A 1057 25.85 5.54 6.66
CA PRO A 1057 25.19 5.13 7.90
C PRO A 1057 23.66 5.14 7.80
N CYS A 1058 22.99 4.11 8.32
CA CYS A 1058 21.54 3.94 8.28
C CYS A 1058 20.92 3.72 6.90
N GLN A 1059 21.72 3.52 5.84
CA GLN A 1059 21.21 3.32 4.48
C GLN A 1059 20.13 2.22 4.40
N GLU A 1060 20.23 1.17 5.20
CA GLU A 1060 19.29 0.05 5.26
C GLU A 1060 17.86 0.46 5.60
N ALA A 1061 17.68 1.60 6.29
CA ALA A 1061 16.36 2.12 6.63
C ALA A 1061 15.59 2.63 5.40
N PHE A 1062 16.26 2.88 4.27
CA PHE A 1062 15.68 3.60 3.13
C PHE A 1062 15.18 2.72 1.98
N GLY A 1063 15.23 1.39 2.07
CA GLY A 1063 14.65 0.58 0.99
C GLY A 1063 13.12 0.55 1.08
N GLY A 1064 12.46 -0.20 0.18
CA GLY A 1064 11.01 -0.47 0.31
C GLY A 1064 10.08 0.51 -0.34
N THR A 1065 8.92 0.69 0.30
CA THR A 1065 7.86 1.62 -0.07
C THR A 1065 7.23 2.18 1.20
N TYR A 1066 7.40 3.48 1.41
CA TYR A 1066 7.00 4.22 2.59
C TYR A 1066 6.41 5.58 2.23
N ASP A 1067 5.87 6.30 3.20
CA ASP A 1067 5.38 7.65 2.97
C ASP A 1067 6.55 8.65 2.91
N ASN A 1068 6.43 9.75 2.16
CA ASN A 1068 7.47 10.78 2.12
C ASN A 1068 7.78 11.40 3.49
N THR A 1069 6.82 11.38 4.43
CA THR A 1069 7.04 11.79 5.82
C THR A 1069 8.04 10.88 6.56
N ASP A 1070 8.16 9.61 6.20
CA ASP A 1070 9.12 8.69 6.83
C ASP A 1070 10.57 9.03 6.50
N VAL A 1071 10.83 9.73 5.38
CA VAL A 1071 12.18 10.22 5.02
C VAL A 1071 12.71 11.13 6.13
N PHE A 1072 11.88 12.05 6.63
CA PHE A 1072 12.21 12.91 7.77
C PHE A 1072 12.60 12.07 9.00
N TYR A 1073 11.76 11.12 9.40
CA TYR A 1073 11.99 10.32 10.61
C TYR A 1073 13.23 9.44 10.49
N LYS A 1074 13.53 8.90 9.31
CA LYS A 1074 14.74 8.11 9.05
C LYS A 1074 16.00 8.97 9.13
N ILE A 1075 15.97 10.18 8.55
CA ILE A 1075 17.07 11.16 8.67
C ILE A 1075 17.25 11.58 10.12
N ALA A 1076 16.17 11.97 10.80
CA ALA A 1076 16.18 12.43 12.19
C ALA A 1076 16.71 11.36 13.15
N SER A 1077 16.31 10.10 12.94
CA SER A 1077 16.81 8.95 13.70
C SER A 1077 18.30 8.74 13.47
N CYS A 1078 18.76 8.80 12.22
CA CYS A 1078 20.17 8.61 11.90
C CYS A 1078 21.07 9.71 12.49
N LEU A 1079 20.57 10.95 12.53
CA LEU A 1079 21.25 12.10 13.14
C LEU A 1079 21.10 12.17 14.68
N GLY A 1080 20.27 11.32 15.28
CA GLY A 1080 19.97 11.31 16.71
C GLY A 1080 19.38 12.65 17.20
N LEU A 1081 18.29 13.08 16.56
CA LEU A 1081 17.68 14.40 16.80
C LEU A 1081 16.63 14.45 17.92
N ALA A 1082 16.18 13.31 18.42
CA ALA A 1082 15.34 13.26 19.61
C ALA A 1082 16.20 13.54 20.87
N PRO A 1083 15.89 14.56 21.69
CA PRO A 1083 16.64 14.85 22.90
C PRO A 1083 16.43 13.77 23.97
N GLU A 1084 17.48 13.48 24.74
CA GLU A 1084 17.43 12.61 25.93
C GLU A 1084 16.47 13.16 27.00
N SER A 1085 15.71 12.30 27.67
CA SER A 1085 14.78 12.75 28.74
C SER A 1085 15.56 13.33 29.92
N GLU A 1086 14.98 14.32 30.60
CA GLU A 1086 15.55 14.91 31.82
C GLU A 1086 15.81 13.86 32.91
N ARG A 1087 15.06 12.75 32.94
CA ARG A 1087 15.31 11.61 33.84
C ARG A 1087 16.64 10.90 33.58
N SER A 1088 17.12 10.87 32.34
CA SER A 1088 18.41 10.23 32.00
C SER A 1088 19.62 11.11 32.36
N ARG A 1089 19.48 12.44 32.29
CA ARG A 1089 20.52 13.41 32.68
C ARG A 1089 20.78 13.49 34.18
N LEU A 1090 19.86 13.00 35.02
CA LEU A 1090 20.05 12.89 36.47
C LEU A 1090 20.68 11.55 36.88
N SER A 1091 20.91 10.64 35.93
CA SER A 1091 21.51 9.31 36.14
C SER A 1091 22.92 9.14 35.53
N GLN A 1092 23.46 10.18 34.90
CA GLN A 1092 24.86 10.34 34.49
C GLN A 1092 25.44 11.55 35.22
#